data_AF-A0A1U8K529-F1
#
_entry.id   AF-A0A1U8K529-F1
#
_cell.length_a   1.000
_cell.length_b   1.000
_cell.length_c   1.000
_cell.angle_alpha   90.00
_cell.angle_beta   90.00
_cell.angle_gamma   90.00
#
_symmetry.space_group_name_H-M   'P 1'
#
loop_
_entity.id
_entity.type
_entity.pdbx_description
1 polymer ?
#
loop_
_entity_poly.entity_id
_entity_poly.type
_entity_poly.pdbx_seq_one_letter_code
_entity_poly.pdbx_strand_id
1 'polypeptide(L)'
;MAVSVQAASPVWESVLELTKSAQDKNRDPLLWAVQLSSSLNSAGISLPSIDLAHLLVSHICWDNHVPITWKFLEKALTVKFVPSMLVLALLSTRVIPNRKFHPAAYRLYMELLRRHAFSLQCQINGPNYQKSSHWGTFLQQLRVLAAKSVALRNAKHITPEALLNLTSDMHKVVSRKCKTISQQELNAVIGSGSLTTSSGQCHGTSPSAHWLPIDLFLEDAMDGSQVAATGAVESLTGLVKALQAVNGTTWHDTFLGLWIAALRLVQRERDISEGPVPRLDTCLCMLLSITPLVVANIVEEEESELIDGCDCSPTNQIKEKQSPGRCRQDLISSLQMLGDYEALLTPPQPVRSVANQAAAKAIMFVSGLTVGNGYYECMSINDMPMNCSGNMRHLIVEACIARNLLDTSAYVWPGYVNARANIPRNVPVQVIGWSSLMKGSPLTPTLINALIATPASSLAEIEKIYEIATKGSDDEKISAASILCGASLVRGWNIQEHTILFITSLLSPPVPADYSGSESHLISYGPFFNILLVGISPVDCVQIFSLHGLVPLLAGTLMPLCEVFGSTSPNVSWTLPTGEELTSHAVFSNAFTLLLRLWRFNHPPFENAMGDATPVGSQLTPEYLLLVRNSKLSDFGKSPKDHMKLKRMSKNLNISLELIFMDSFPKLKSWYRQHQECIASTLTGLVQGTTVHQIVDALLNMMFRKISRGGQSLTSTTSGSSSSPASGAEDVSMRLKVPAWDILEGAPYVLDAALTACAHGRLLPRDLATGLKDLADLLPATLATIVSYLSAEVTRGIWKPVFMNGTDWPSPSANLFMVEEQIKKIIAATGVDIPSLAIGGSSPAMLPLPLAALVSLTITYKLDKASERFIVLIGPALSSLAESCPWPCMPIIASLWAQKVKRWSDFLVFSASRTVFHHNIDAVVQLLRSCFTSIPGLSPSTIYSNGGVGALLGHGFGSHFSGGMSAVAPGILYLRVHRSVRNIMFMTEEIVSLLMSSVRDIANSGLFRENLEKLKKAKFGLRYRQVSLGAATTRVRFAASLGASLVWLSGGLSLVQLLIQETLPSWFLSAHTPDQDGGEPGGLVAMLSGYALAYFVVLCGTLAWGVDSSSPTSKRRPKVLGAHLEFLASAIDGKISLGCEYATWHAYVTGFVSLMVGCTKKWVLDVNVDVLRRLSNGLRQWNEEELAIALLGLGGAEATASAAELIIEIGP
;
A
#
# COMPACT_ATOMS: atom_id res chain seq x y z
N MET A 1 -30.90 33.11 -43.47
CA MET A 1 -30.10 32.59 -44.59
C MET A 1 -30.72 31.28 -45.05
N ALA A 2 -30.80 31.09 -46.37
CA ALA A 2 -31.74 30.21 -47.06
C ALA A 2 -31.51 28.70 -46.81
N VAL A 3 -32.61 27.98 -46.59
CA VAL A 3 -32.70 26.52 -46.77
C VAL A 3 -33.92 26.24 -47.65
N SER A 4 -33.68 25.44 -48.68
CA SER A 4 -34.51 25.11 -49.84
C SER A 4 -35.94 24.66 -49.53
N VAL A 5 -36.90 25.27 -50.24
CA VAL A 5 -38.27 24.75 -50.41
C VAL A 5 -38.20 23.52 -51.33
N GLN A 6 -38.31 22.32 -50.77
CA GLN A 6 -38.63 21.12 -51.55
C GLN A 6 -40.11 21.16 -51.93
N ALA A 7 -40.40 21.02 -53.22
CA ALA A 7 -41.76 20.94 -53.75
C ALA A 7 -42.54 19.81 -53.04
N ALA A 8 -43.66 20.16 -52.40
CA ALA A 8 -44.54 19.19 -51.76
C ALA A 8 -45.18 18.30 -52.82
N SER A 9 -45.22 16.98 -52.57
CA SER A 9 -45.95 16.05 -53.44
C SER A 9 -47.46 16.38 -53.45
N PRO A 10 -48.18 16.17 -54.57
CA PRO A 10 -49.61 16.50 -54.70
C PRO A 10 -50.51 15.81 -53.67
N VAL A 11 -50.02 14.73 -53.06
CA VAL A 11 -50.69 13.98 -51.99
C VAL A 11 -50.83 14.81 -50.71
N TRP A 12 -49.83 15.61 -50.35
CA TRP A 12 -49.84 16.40 -49.12
C TRP A 12 -50.76 17.63 -49.22
N GLU A 13 -50.87 18.23 -50.39
CA GLU A 13 -51.86 19.29 -50.66
C GLU A 13 -53.28 18.74 -50.55
N SER A 14 -53.55 17.57 -51.15
CA SER A 14 -54.84 16.88 -51.03
C SER A 14 -55.20 16.53 -49.58
N VAL A 15 -54.23 16.05 -48.79
CA VAL A 15 -54.42 15.76 -47.35
C VAL A 15 -54.73 17.03 -46.55
N LEU A 16 -54.07 18.14 -46.88
CA LEU A 16 -54.30 19.43 -46.22
C LEU A 16 -55.68 19.99 -46.59
N GLU A 17 -56.10 19.92 -47.85
CA GLU A 17 -57.44 20.31 -48.30
C GLU A 17 -58.55 19.44 -47.67
N LEU A 18 -58.33 18.12 -47.55
CA LEU A 18 -59.24 17.21 -46.88
C LEU A 18 -59.40 17.60 -45.40
N THR A 19 -58.31 17.99 -44.74
CA THR A 19 -58.33 18.43 -43.34
C THR A 19 -59.03 19.79 -43.18
N LYS A 20 -58.79 20.74 -44.09
CA LYS A 20 -59.49 22.04 -44.12
C LYS A 20 -60.99 21.87 -44.39
N SER A 21 -61.38 21.08 -45.40
CA SER A 21 -62.80 20.82 -45.68
C SER A 21 -63.49 20.08 -44.53
N ALA A 22 -62.80 19.18 -43.83
CA ALA A 22 -63.34 18.50 -42.65
C ALA A 22 -63.53 19.47 -41.47
N GLN A 23 -62.62 20.44 -41.33
CA GLN A 23 -62.74 21.51 -40.35
C GLN A 23 -63.94 22.43 -40.64
N ASP A 24 -64.07 22.95 -41.88
CA ASP A 24 -65.15 23.88 -42.25
C ASP A 24 -66.54 23.23 -42.12
N LYS A 25 -66.63 21.93 -42.39
CA LYS A 25 -67.88 21.15 -42.30
C LYS A 25 -68.11 20.54 -40.91
N ASN A 26 -67.26 20.85 -39.92
CA ASN A 26 -67.32 20.31 -38.55
C ASN A 26 -67.49 18.77 -38.49
N ARG A 27 -66.77 18.04 -39.37
CA ARG A 27 -66.92 16.59 -39.54
C ARG A 27 -66.39 15.82 -38.32
N ASP A 28 -66.99 14.67 -38.04
CA ASP A 28 -66.52 13.76 -37.00
C ASP A 28 -65.04 13.34 -37.24
N PRO A 29 -64.13 13.52 -36.26
CA PRO A 29 -62.75 13.07 -36.33
C PRO A 29 -62.56 11.60 -36.73
N LEU A 30 -63.51 10.72 -36.40
CA LEU A 30 -63.46 9.32 -36.84
C LEU A 30 -63.62 9.19 -38.35
N LEU A 31 -64.62 9.87 -38.93
CA LEU A 31 -64.86 9.89 -40.37
C LEU A 31 -63.71 10.56 -41.14
N TRP A 32 -63.13 11.63 -40.58
CA TRP A 32 -61.92 12.25 -41.11
C TRP A 32 -60.73 11.27 -41.12
N ALA A 33 -60.50 10.56 -40.01
CA ALA A 33 -59.41 9.59 -39.92
C ALA A 33 -59.57 8.43 -40.91
N VAL A 34 -60.78 7.94 -41.15
CA VAL A 34 -61.05 6.89 -42.15
C VAL A 34 -60.74 7.40 -43.56
N GLN A 35 -61.21 8.61 -43.93
CA GLN A 35 -60.93 9.23 -45.24
C GLN A 35 -59.45 9.56 -45.44
N LEU A 36 -58.77 10.01 -44.38
CA LEU A 36 -57.34 10.25 -44.40
C LEU A 36 -56.59 8.93 -44.61
N SER A 37 -56.98 7.86 -43.91
CA SER A 37 -56.35 6.54 -44.04
C SER A 37 -56.51 5.94 -45.43
N SER A 38 -57.70 6.06 -46.05
CA SER A 38 -57.92 5.58 -47.42
C SER A 38 -57.07 6.36 -48.43
N SER A 39 -56.93 7.68 -48.23
CA SER A 39 -56.12 8.54 -49.08
C SER A 39 -54.62 8.21 -48.96
N LEU A 40 -54.12 8.03 -47.74
CA LEU A 40 -52.72 7.67 -47.48
C LEU A 40 -52.38 6.25 -47.96
N ASN A 41 -53.30 5.30 -47.80
CA ASN A 41 -53.14 3.93 -48.30
C ASN A 41 -53.16 3.90 -49.84
N SER A 42 -54.03 4.68 -50.49
CA SER A 42 -54.05 4.80 -51.96
C SER A 42 -52.76 5.42 -52.53
N ALA A 43 -52.08 6.24 -51.73
CA ALA A 43 -50.80 6.86 -52.06
C ALA A 43 -49.57 6.02 -51.65
N GLY A 44 -49.76 4.83 -51.06
CA GLY A 44 -48.67 3.93 -50.66
C GLY A 44 -47.82 4.44 -49.48
N ILE A 45 -48.32 5.37 -48.67
CA ILE A 45 -47.56 5.97 -47.56
C ILE A 45 -47.59 5.06 -46.33
N SER A 46 -46.42 4.63 -45.86
CA SER A 46 -46.31 3.85 -44.62
C SER A 46 -46.68 4.69 -43.40
N LEU A 47 -47.62 4.20 -42.58
CA LEU A 47 -48.01 4.81 -41.32
C LEU A 47 -47.28 4.10 -40.15
N PRO A 48 -46.76 4.84 -39.15
CA PRO A 48 -46.87 6.28 -38.91
C PRO A 48 -45.91 7.13 -39.78
N SER A 49 -46.41 8.23 -40.35
CA SER A 49 -45.63 9.13 -41.23
C SER A 49 -45.09 10.37 -40.51
N ILE A 50 -43.82 10.69 -40.77
CA ILE A 50 -43.12 11.88 -40.24
C ILE A 50 -43.62 13.15 -40.93
N ASP A 51 -43.77 13.11 -42.26
CA ASP A 51 -44.20 14.27 -43.05
C ASP A 51 -45.63 14.70 -42.71
N LEU A 52 -46.50 13.71 -42.44
CA LEU A 52 -47.86 13.97 -41.92
C LEU A 52 -47.83 14.67 -40.55
N ALA A 53 -46.84 14.36 -39.69
CA ALA A 53 -46.65 15.02 -38.39
C ALA A 53 -46.34 16.51 -38.55
N HIS A 54 -45.37 16.81 -39.43
CA HIS A 54 -44.98 18.17 -39.72
C HIS A 54 -46.12 18.95 -40.35
N LEU A 55 -46.86 18.36 -41.29
CA LEU A 55 -47.99 18.99 -41.96
C LEU A 55 -49.13 19.30 -40.98
N LEU A 56 -49.55 18.35 -40.15
CA LEU A 56 -50.62 18.57 -39.18
C LEU A 56 -50.22 19.60 -38.11
N VAL A 57 -49.01 19.50 -37.53
CA VAL A 57 -48.56 20.49 -36.53
C VAL A 57 -48.38 21.87 -37.15
N SER A 58 -47.94 21.95 -38.42
CA SER A 58 -47.85 23.22 -39.14
C SER A 58 -49.20 23.86 -39.37
N HIS A 59 -50.24 23.06 -39.65
CA HIS A 59 -51.59 23.53 -39.91
C HIS A 59 -52.34 23.93 -38.63
N ILE A 60 -52.08 23.27 -37.50
CA ILE A 60 -52.81 23.49 -36.23
C ILE A 60 -52.27 24.70 -35.45
N CYS A 61 -50.99 25.05 -35.61
CA CYS A 61 -50.36 26.14 -34.87
C CYS A 61 -50.61 27.51 -35.52
N TRP A 62 -50.79 28.54 -34.68
CA TRP A 62 -51.04 29.95 -35.03
C TRP A 62 -52.42 30.20 -35.65
N ASP A 63 -52.52 30.15 -36.98
CA ASP A 63 -53.66 30.71 -37.72
C ASP A 63 -54.92 29.83 -37.66
N ASN A 64 -54.83 28.62 -37.12
CA ASN A 64 -55.93 27.62 -37.16
C ASN A 64 -56.17 26.89 -35.83
N HIS A 65 -56.01 27.60 -34.71
CA HIS A 65 -56.20 27.08 -33.35
C HIS A 65 -57.69 26.89 -32.97
N VAL A 66 -58.42 26.05 -33.71
CA VAL A 66 -59.84 25.75 -33.45
C VAL A 66 -59.96 24.41 -32.70
N PRO A 67 -60.87 24.24 -31.72
CA PRO A 67 -60.98 23.00 -30.93
C PRO A 67 -61.10 21.70 -31.73
N ILE A 68 -61.70 21.75 -32.93
CA ILE A 68 -61.85 20.58 -33.80
C ILE A 68 -60.50 20.09 -34.38
N THR A 69 -59.56 20.99 -34.65
CA THR A 69 -58.25 20.63 -35.22
C THR A 69 -57.39 19.86 -34.22
N TRP A 70 -57.49 20.21 -32.93
CA TRP A 70 -56.87 19.44 -31.84
C TRP A 70 -57.52 18.06 -31.67
N LYS A 71 -58.84 17.93 -31.92
CA LYS A 71 -59.51 16.62 -31.94
C LYS A 71 -59.03 15.76 -33.12
N PHE A 72 -58.77 16.34 -34.29
CA PHE A 72 -58.16 15.62 -35.41
C PHE A 72 -56.74 15.17 -35.07
N LEU A 73 -55.93 16.02 -34.43
CA LEU A 73 -54.59 15.64 -33.99
C LEU A 73 -54.61 14.53 -32.94
N GLU A 74 -55.46 14.66 -31.93
CA GLU A 74 -55.66 13.63 -30.92
C GLU A 74 -56.12 12.33 -31.59
N LYS A 75 -57.04 12.39 -32.56
CA LYS A 75 -57.49 11.21 -33.27
C LYS A 75 -56.36 10.57 -34.08
N ALA A 76 -55.55 11.35 -34.79
CA ALA A 76 -54.39 10.86 -35.53
C ALA A 76 -53.35 10.18 -34.61
N LEU A 77 -53.17 10.70 -33.40
CA LEU A 77 -52.32 10.10 -32.36
C LEU A 77 -52.91 8.77 -31.85
N THR A 78 -54.22 8.72 -31.58
CA THR A 78 -54.88 7.48 -31.11
C THR A 78 -54.87 6.36 -32.14
N VAL A 79 -54.97 6.68 -33.43
CA VAL A 79 -54.98 5.70 -34.54
C VAL A 79 -53.55 5.42 -35.06
N LYS A 80 -52.51 6.03 -34.46
CA LYS A 80 -51.09 5.85 -34.81
C LYS A 80 -50.75 6.23 -36.27
N PHE A 81 -51.43 7.20 -36.86
CA PHE A 81 -51.04 7.74 -38.17
C PHE A 81 -49.78 8.59 -38.09
N VAL A 82 -49.48 9.11 -36.91
CA VAL A 82 -48.38 10.05 -36.68
C VAL A 82 -47.59 9.61 -35.45
N PRO A 83 -46.23 9.71 -35.45
CA PRO A 83 -45.43 9.40 -34.27
C PRO A 83 -45.76 10.37 -33.12
N SER A 84 -46.22 9.83 -31.99
CA SER A 84 -46.68 10.64 -30.85
C SER A 84 -45.56 11.48 -30.22
N MET A 85 -44.35 10.91 -30.16
CA MET A 85 -43.14 11.60 -29.72
C MET A 85 -42.80 12.84 -30.56
N LEU A 86 -42.86 12.72 -31.88
CA LEU A 86 -42.50 13.78 -32.80
C LEU A 86 -43.49 14.95 -32.72
N VAL A 87 -44.79 14.65 -32.66
CA VAL A 87 -45.85 15.66 -32.55
C VAL A 87 -45.69 16.48 -31.26
N LEU A 88 -45.40 15.82 -30.13
CA LEU A 88 -45.18 16.50 -28.86
C LEU A 88 -43.96 17.42 -28.90
N ALA A 89 -42.85 16.97 -29.50
CA ALA A 89 -41.65 17.79 -29.66
C ALA A 89 -41.88 18.99 -30.59
N LEU A 90 -42.58 18.81 -31.71
CA LEU A 90 -42.91 19.90 -32.63
C LEU A 90 -43.85 20.92 -31.99
N LEU A 91 -44.87 20.46 -31.25
CA LEU A 91 -45.77 21.34 -30.51
C LEU A 91 -45.05 22.08 -29.38
N SER A 92 -44.09 21.46 -28.70
CA SER A 92 -43.37 22.11 -27.59
C SER A 92 -42.66 23.38 -28.06
N THR A 93 -41.96 23.29 -29.19
CA THR A 93 -41.17 24.39 -29.74
C THR A 93 -42.05 25.58 -30.15
N ARG A 94 -43.32 25.35 -30.47
CA ARG A 94 -44.28 26.38 -30.90
C ARG A 94 -45.15 26.88 -29.74
N VAL A 95 -45.69 25.99 -28.92
CA VAL A 95 -46.72 26.31 -27.91
C VAL A 95 -46.13 26.82 -26.59
N ILE A 96 -44.98 26.29 -26.14
CA ILE A 96 -44.39 26.66 -24.83
C ILE A 96 -43.87 28.11 -24.80
N PRO A 97 -43.17 28.62 -25.84
CA PRO A 97 -42.74 30.02 -25.87
C PRO A 97 -43.91 31.00 -25.80
N ASN A 98 -45.03 30.68 -26.47
CA ASN A 98 -46.20 31.55 -26.60
C ASN A 98 -47.35 31.25 -25.61
N ARG A 99 -47.03 30.54 -24.51
CA ARG A 99 -48.00 30.14 -23.45
C ARG A 99 -48.78 31.30 -22.83
N LYS A 100 -48.25 32.54 -22.85
CA LYS A 100 -48.93 33.73 -22.34
C LYS A 100 -49.95 34.31 -23.32
N PHE A 101 -49.72 34.14 -24.62
CA PHE A 101 -50.59 34.67 -25.69
C PHE A 101 -51.71 33.70 -26.07
N HIS A 102 -51.48 32.38 -25.97
CA HIS A 102 -52.48 31.35 -26.27
C HIS A 102 -52.63 30.32 -25.13
N PRO A 103 -53.32 30.66 -24.02
CA PRO A 103 -53.44 29.80 -22.85
C PRO A 103 -54.27 28.52 -23.13
N ALA A 104 -55.24 28.58 -24.04
CA ALA A 104 -56.04 27.42 -24.45
C ALA A 104 -55.19 26.36 -25.18
N ALA A 105 -54.26 26.79 -26.05
CA ALA A 105 -53.31 25.92 -26.76
C ALA A 105 -52.39 25.19 -25.81
N TYR A 106 -51.85 25.95 -24.85
CA TYR A 106 -50.97 25.42 -23.83
C TYR A 106 -51.68 24.39 -22.95
N ARG A 107 -52.95 24.63 -22.60
CA ARG A 107 -53.77 23.66 -21.84
C ARG A 107 -54.00 22.35 -22.62
N LEU A 108 -54.35 22.43 -23.90
CA LEU A 108 -54.57 21.25 -24.74
C LEU A 108 -53.27 20.46 -24.97
N TYR A 109 -52.16 21.17 -25.18
CA TYR A 109 -50.83 20.57 -25.25
C TYR A 109 -50.47 19.81 -23.95
N MET A 110 -50.73 20.39 -22.77
CA MET A 110 -50.48 19.72 -21.49
C MET A 110 -51.35 18.47 -21.29
N GLU A 111 -52.58 18.48 -21.79
CA GLU A 111 -53.47 17.31 -21.76
C GLU A 111 -53.00 16.20 -22.71
N LEU A 112 -52.52 16.55 -23.91
CA LEU A 112 -51.90 15.59 -24.83
C LEU A 112 -50.61 15.00 -24.27
N LEU A 113 -49.75 15.85 -23.68
CA LEU A 113 -48.54 15.40 -22.99
C LEU A 113 -48.91 14.42 -21.88
N ARG A 114 -49.94 14.72 -21.08
CA ARG A 114 -50.42 13.84 -20.01
C ARG A 114 -50.89 12.48 -20.54
N ARG A 115 -51.64 12.44 -21.63
CA ARG A 115 -52.20 11.19 -22.19
C ARG A 115 -51.15 10.33 -22.89
N HIS A 116 -50.17 10.93 -23.55
CA HIS A 116 -49.21 10.21 -24.38
C HIS A 116 -47.81 10.07 -23.76
N ALA A 117 -47.52 10.69 -22.62
CA ALA A 117 -46.22 10.62 -21.93
C ALA A 117 -45.75 9.20 -21.58
N PHE A 118 -46.67 8.28 -21.24
CA PHE A 118 -46.32 6.89 -20.89
C PHE A 118 -46.17 5.99 -22.12
N SER A 119 -46.68 6.39 -23.29
CA SER A 119 -46.46 5.67 -24.56
C SER A 119 -45.07 5.95 -25.15
N LEU A 120 -44.36 6.96 -24.63
CA LEU A 120 -43.05 7.38 -25.12
C LEU A 120 -41.98 6.29 -24.94
N GLN A 121 -42.03 5.50 -23.86
CA GLN A 121 -41.00 4.49 -23.56
C GLN A 121 -40.94 3.37 -24.63
N CYS A 122 -42.07 3.00 -25.22
CA CYS A 122 -42.13 2.01 -26.30
C CYS A 122 -41.76 2.57 -27.68
N GLN A 123 -41.84 3.90 -27.88
CA GLN A 123 -41.55 4.56 -29.17
C GLN A 123 -40.08 5.00 -29.31
N ILE A 124 -39.31 5.04 -28.22
CA ILE A 124 -37.86 5.35 -28.22
C ILE A 124 -37.04 4.33 -29.00
N ASN A 125 -37.54 3.09 -29.14
CA ASN A 125 -36.86 2.00 -29.86
C ASN A 125 -37.29 1.88 -31.34
N GLY A 126 -38.14 2.78 -31.85
CA GLY A 126 -38.63 2.74 -33.24
C GLY A 126 -37.67 3.39 -34.24
N PRO A 127 -37.69 2.99 -35.52
CA PRO A 127 -36.79 3.49 -36.58
C PRO A 127 -36.94 4.99 -36.88
N ASN A 128 -38.08 5.60 -36.52
CA ASN A 128 -38.40 7.00 -36.80
C ASN A 128 -37.74 8.02 -35.83
N TYR A 129 -36.94 7.54 -34.85
CA TYR A 129 -36.29 8.40 -33.84
C TYR A 129 -35.13 9.25 -34.39
N GLN A 130 -34.49 8.85 -35.50
CA GLN A 130 -33.22 9.43 -35.96
C GLN A 130 -33.32 10.78 -36.72
N LYS A 131 -34.50 11.28 -37.09
CA LYS A 131 -34.64 12.39 -38.08
C LYS A 131 -35.09 13.76 -37.54
N SER A 132 -35.10 14.00 -36.22
CA SER A 132 -35.68 15.25 -35.64
C SER A 132 -34.66 16.09 -34.84
N SER A 133 -34.26 17.25 -35.37
CA SER A 133 -33.41 18.24 -34.71
C SER A 133 -34.10 18.99 -33.55
N HIS A 134 -35.43 18.88 -33.43
CA HIS A 134 -36.23 19.59 -32.42
C HIS A 134 -36.23 18.90 -31.04
N TRP A 135 -35.60 17.73 -30.92
CA TRP A 135 -35.62 16.90 -29.72
C TRP A 135 -34.82 17.50 -28.55
N GLY A 136 -33.63 18.06 -28.81
CA GLY A 136 -32.79 18.68 -27.78
C GLY A 136 -33.52 19.85 -27.09
N THR A 137 -34.19 20.69 -27.89
CA THR A 137 -35.02 21.79 -27.39
C THR A 137 -36.24 21.33 -26.60
N PHE A 138 -36.90 20.24 -27.00
CA PHE A 138 -38.03 19.67 -26.26
C PHE A 138 -37.62 19.16 -24.87
N LEU A 139 -36.50 18.44 -24.78
CA LEU A 139 -35.97 17.94 -23.51
C LEU A 139 -35.58 19.06 -22.54
N GLN A 140 -34.94 20.12 -23.04
CA GLN A 140 -34.58 21.27 -22.23
C GLN A 140 -35.83 22.01 -21.73
N GLN A 141 -36.84 22.17 -22.59
CA GLN A 141 -38.13 22.78 -22.21
C GLN A 141 -38.89 21.93 -21.19
N LEU A 142 -38.88 20.60 -21.32
CA LEU A 142 -39.48 19.67 -20.36
C LEU A 142 -38.81 19.73 -18.98
N ARG A 143 -37.47 19.80 -18.92
CA ARG A 143 -36.74 19.99 -17.66
C ARG A 143 -37.10 21.31 -16.97
N VAL A 144 -37.18 22.38 -17.75
CA VAL A 144 -37.60 23.70 -17.22
C VAL A 144 -39.05 23.67 -16.73
N LEU A 145 -39.94 22.99 -17.44
CA LEU A 145 -41.34 22.78 -17.05
C LEU A 145 -41.45 21.96 -15.75
N ALA A 146 -40.71 20.86 -15.63
CA ALA A 146 -40.69 20.03 -14.42
C ALA A 146 -40.14 20.80 -13.21
N ALA A 147 -39.09 21.59 -13.41
CA ALA A 147 -38.47 22.39 -12.35
C ALA A 147 -39.36 23.56 -11.90
N LYS A 148 -40.05 24.25 -12.83
CA LYS A 148 -40.70 25.56 -12.56
C LYS A 148 -42.24 25.55 -12.53
N SER A 149 -42.91 24.46 -12.90
CA SER A 149 -44.39 24.42 -12.96
C SER A 149 -45.02 23.86 -11.68
N VAL A 150 -45.75 24.72 -10.96
CA VAL A 150 -46.52 24.35 -9.75
C VAL A 150 -47.67 23.39 -10.09
N ALA A 151 -48.27 23.52 -11.27
CA ALA A 151 -49.37 22.64 -11.73
C ALA A 151 -48.92 21.18 -11.97
N LEU A 152 -47.65 20.98 -12.33
CA LEU A 152 -47.05 19.65 -12.51
C LEU A 152 -46.69 18.99 -11.17
N ARG A 153 -46.21 19.76 -10.18
CA ARG A 153 -45.95 19.25 -8.82
C ARG A 153 -47.22 18.79 -8.10
N ASN A 154 -48.37 19.39 -8.43
CA ASN A 154 -49.65 19.09 -7.80
C ASN A 154 -50.46 18.00 -8.54
N ALA A 155 -49.92 17.42 -9.62
CA ALA A 155 -50.61 16.41 -10.42
C ALA A 155 -50.43 15.00 -9.81
N LYS A 156 -51.51 14.37 -9.32
CA LYS A 156 -51.49 13.05 -8.67
C LYS A 156 -50.95 11.87 -9.51
N HIS A 157 -50.85 12.02 -10.83
CA HIS A 157 -50.52 10.92 -11.75
C HIS A 157 -49.24 11.13 -12.58
N ILE A 158 -48.58 12.29 -12.48
CA ILE A 158 -47.32 12.56 -13.16
C ILE A 158 -46.37 13.16 -12.12
N THR A 159 -45.49 12.35 -11.55
CA THR A 159 -44.48 12.85 -10.63
C THR A 159 -43.40 13.60 -11.43
N PRO A 160 -42.92 14.76 -10.94
CA PRO A 160 -41.80 15.47 -11.57
C PRO A 160 -40.55 14.58 -11.66
N GLU A 161 -40.39 13.64 -10.73
CA GLU A 161 -39.34 12.61 -10.73
C GLU A 161 -39.48 11.62 -11.90
N ALA A 162 -40.69 11.20 -12.28
CA ALA A 162 -40.89 10.31 -13.43
C ALA A 162 -40.55 10.98 -14.77
N LEU A 163 -40.83 12.29 -14.91
CA LEU A 163 -40.43 13.07 -16.08
C LEU A 163 -38.92 13.35 -16.10
N LEU A 164 -38.31 13.63 -14.94
CA LEU A 164 -36.86 13.78 -14.83
C LEU A 164 -36.14 12.45 -15.12
N ASN A 165 -36.68 11.32 -14.65
CA ASN A 165 -36.20 9.97 -14.96
C ASN A 165 -36.33 9.64 -16.45
N LEU A 166 -37.43 10.06 -17.11
CA LEU A 166 -37.54 9.92 -18.57
C LEU A 166 -36.43 10.70 -19.31
N THR A 167 -36.06 11.90 -18.82
CA THR A 167 -34.97 12.70 -19.41
C THR A 167 -33.57 12.22 -19.05
N SER A 168 -33.39 11.52 -17.92
CA SER A 168 -32.10 10.96 -17.49
C SER A 168 -31.86 9.57 -18.11
N ASP A 169 -32.89 8.74 -18.22
CA ASP A 169 -32.82 7.45 -18.92
C ASP A 169 -32.68 7.63 -20.44
N MET A 170 -33.19 8.71 -21.03
CA MET A 170 -32.93 9.01 -22.44
C MET A 170 -31.55 9.63 -22.70
N HIS A 171 -30.95 10.36 -21.76
CA HIS A 171 -29.52 10.69 -21.83
C HIS A 171 -28.66 9.44 -21.68
N LYS A 172 -29.10 8.46 -20.86
CA LYS A 172 -28.49 7.13 -20.85
C LYS A 172 -28.66 6.41 -22.18
N VAL A 173 -29.76 6.58 -22.92
CA VAL A 173 -29.96 6.00 -24.27
C VAL A 173 -29.11 6.70 -25.33
N VAL A 174 -28.94 8.03 -25.27
CA VAL A 174 -28.01 8.75 -26.16
C VAL A 174 -26.55 8.44 -25.80
N SER A 175 -26.21 8.23 -24.53
CA SER A 175 -24.90 7.68 -24.11
C SER A 175 -24.77 6.16 -24.29
N ARG A 176 -25.86 5.43 -24.51
CA ARG A 176 -25.89 3.98 -24.79
C ARG A 176 -25.88 3.69 -26.29
N LYS A 177 -26.01 4.69 -27.16
CA LYS A 177 -26.02 4.51 -28.62
C LYS A 177 -24.64 4.67 -29.27
N CYS A 178 -23.60 4.53 -28.46
CA CYS A 178 -22.23 4.13 -28.82
C CYS A 178 -21.93 2.86 -28.01
N LYS A 179 -22.62 1.77 -28.39
CA LYS A 179 -22.37 0.41 -27.89
C LYS A 179 -22.62 -0.55 -29.04
N THR A 180 -21.68 -0.55 -29.98
CA THR A 180 -21.43 -1.73 -30.82
C THR A 180 -21.01 -2.90 -29.94
N ILE A 181 -21.19 -4.10 -30.48
CA ILE A 181 -21.29 -5.37 -29.74
C ILE A 181 -19.96 -5.77 -29.05
N SER A 182 -18.81 -5.16 -29.40
CA SER A 182 -17.52 -5.31 -28.69
C SER A 182 -17.47 -4.53 -27.36
N GLN A 183 -18.05 -3.33 -27.34
CA GLN A 183 -18.11 -2.43 -26.20
C GLN A 183 -19.01 -2.95 -25.06
N GLN A 184 -19.93 -3.89 -25.35
CA GLN A 184 -20.79 -4.53 -24.34
C GLN A 184 -20.04 -5.60 -23.54
N GLU A 185 -19.09 -6.32 -24.15
CA GLU A 185 -18.23 -7.27 -23.43
C GLU A 185 -17.22 -6.49 -22.59
N LEU A 186 -16.64 -5.40 -23.12
CA LEU A 186 -15.69 -4.55 -22.40
C LEU A 186 -16.34 -3.73 -21.27
N ASN A 187 -17.55 -3.17 -21.47
CA ASN A 187 -18.24 -2.39 -20.42
C ASN A 187 -19.05 -3.24 -19.42
N ALA A 188 -19.45 -4.46 -19.75
CA ALA A 188 -19.89 -5.41 -18.73
C ALA A 188 -18.70 -5.82 -17.84
N VAL A 189 -17.48 -5.78 -18.39
CA VAL A 189 -16.21 -6.11 -17.73
C VAL A 189 -15.59 -4.92 -16.97
N ILE A 190 -15.82 -3.66 -17.38
CA ILE A 190 -15.40 -2.44 -16.65
C ILE A 190 -16.47 -1.95 -15.65
N GLY A 191 -17.76 -2.13 -15.95
CA GLY A 191 -18.88 -1.66 -15.12
C GLY A 191 -19.36 -2.63 -14.03
N SER A 192 -18.72 -3.79 -13.85
CA SER A 192 -19.15 -4.83 -12.88
C SER A 192 -18.89 -4.45 -11.40
N GLY A 193 -18.38 -3.26 -11.11
CA GLY A 193 -18.13 -2.81 -9.73
C GLY A 193 -19.34 -2.27 -8.98
N SER A 194 -20.49 -2.04 -9.63
CA SER A 194 -21.64 -1.43 -8.95
C SER A 194 -22.98 -1.89 -9.53
N LEU A 195 -23.44 -3.05 -9.06
CA LEU A 195 -24.86 -3.36 -8.98
C LEU A 195 -25.11 -3.96 -7.60
N THR A 196 -25.81 -3.22 -6.77
CA THR A 196 -26.37 -3.61 -5.47
C THR A 196 -26.88 -5.06 -5.50
N THR A 197 -26.11 -6.00 -4.95
CA THR A 197 -26.63 -7.34 -4.67
C THR A 197 -27.40 -7.28 -3.36
N SER A 198 -28.73 -7.40 -3.49
CA SER A 198 -29.64 -7.65 -2.38
C SER A 198 -29.13 -8.81 -1.52
N SER A 199 -29.21 -8.61 -0.21
CA SER A 199 -29.04 -9.62 0.83
C SER A 199 -29.62 -10.99 0.44
N GLY A 200 -28.77 -12.02 0.43
CA GLY A 200 -29.22 -13.42 0.31
C GLY A 200 -28.38 -14.24 -0.65
N GLN A 201 -27.39 -14.96 -0.10
CA GLN A 201 -26.83 -16.23 -0.60
C GLN A 201 -26.63 -16.38 -2.12
N CYS A 202 -25.40 -16.22 -2.60
CA CYS A 202 -24.89 -16.96 -3.74
C CYS A 202 -23.36 -17.14 -3.63
N HIS A 203 -22.92 -18.40 -3.70
CA HIS A 203 -21.52 -18.79 -3.81
C HIS A 203 -20.89 -18.23 -5.10
N GLY A 204 -19.85 -17.42 -4.98
CA GLY A 204 -19.06 -16.90 -6.10
C GLY A 204 -18.05 -15.85 -5.62
N THR A 205 -16.76 -16.10 -5.82
CA THR A 205 -15.57 -15.24 -5.57
C THR A 205 -15.82 -13.91 -4.86
N SER A 206 -15.40 -13.85 -3.58
CA SER A 206 -15.53 -12.68 -2.70
C SER A 206 -14.93 -11.39 -3.30
N PRO A 207 -15.57 -10.21 -3.13
CA PRO A 207 -15.01 -8.90 -3.45
C PRO A 207 -13.63 -8.62 -2.83
N SER A 208 -13.24 -9.38 -1.80
CA SER A 208 -11.97 -9.29 -1.08
C SER A 208 -10.71 -9.52 -1.94
N ALA A 209 -10.84 -10.21 -3.09
CA ALA A 209 -9.71 -10.54 -3.96
C ALA A 209 -9.08 -9.31 -4.64
N HIS A 210 -9.85 -8.24 -4.89
CA HIS A 210 -9.37 -6.99 -5.50
C HIS A 210 -8.35 -6.25 -4.62
N TRP A 211 -8.31 -6.56 -3.33
CA TRP A 211 -7.48 -5.89 -2.33
C TRP A 211 -6.23 -6.69 -1.94
N LEU A 212 -5.96 -7.82 -2.62
CA LEU A 212 -4.77 -8.64 -2.38
C LEU A 212 -3.45 -7.84 -2.41
N PRO A 213 -3.23 -6.86 -3.31
CA PRO A 213 -2.00 -6.08 -3.30
C PRO A 213 -1.80 -5.31 -1.98
N ILE A 214 -2.89 -4.87 -1.32
CA ILE A 214 -2.84 -4.27 0.01
C ILE A 214 -2.42 -5.32 1.04
N ASP A 215 -3.03 -6.51 1.02
CA ASP A 215 -2.67 -7.58 1.94
C ASP A 215 -1.18 -7.96 1.85
N LEU A 216 -0.65 -8.09 0.63
CA LEU A 216 0.76 -8.44 0.39
C LEU A 216 1.70 -7.33 0.85
N PHE A 217 1.38 -6.07 0.52
CA PHE A 217 2.17 -4.92 0.96
C PHE A 217 2.21 -4.80 2.49
N LEU A 218 1.06 -4.97 3.16
CA LEU A 218 0.98 -4.90 4.62
C LEU A 218 1.84 -5.99 5.29
N GLU A 219 1.84 -7.21 4.77
CA GLU A 219 2.69 -8.31 5.28
C GLU A 219 4.19 -8.09 5.00
N ASP A 220 4.53 -7.57 3.82
CA ASP A 220 5.90 -7.25 3.43
C ASP A 220 6.50 -6.10 4.26
N ALA A 221 5.66 -5.12 4.62
CA ALA A 221 6.03 -4.01 5.49
C ALA A 221 6.34 -4.44 6.93
N MET A 222 5.95 -5.66 7.34
CA MET A 222 6.19 -6.20 8.69
C MET A 222 7.47 -7.04 8.80
N ASP A 223 8.25 -7.20 7.72
CA ASP A 223 9.42 -8.11 7.69
C ASP A 223 10.50 -7.80 8.74
N GLY A 224 10.55 -6.57 9.29
CA GLY A 224 11.41 -6.15 10.40
C GLY A 224 12.93 -6.23 10.15
N SER A 225 13.34 -6.98 9.12
CA SER A 225 14.69 -7.17 8.62
C SER A 225 15.23 -5.92 7.92
N GLN A 226 14.34 -5.02 7.49
CA GLN A 226 14.65 -3.86 6.67
C GLN A 226 13.86 -2.63 7.10
N VAL A 227 14.57 -1.52 7.15
CA VAL A 227 14.03 -0.21 7.45
C VAL A 227 13.85 0.55 6.13
N ALA A 228 12.60 0.81 5.73
CA ALA A 228 12.31 1.51 4.49
C ALA A 228 12.60 3.02 4.60
N ALA A 229 13.22 3.60 3.57
CA ALA A 229 13.45 5.05 3.51
C ALA A 229 12.18 5.85 3.18
N THR A 230 11.27 5.24 2.40
CA THR A 230 9.94 5.78 2.09
C THR A 230 8.92 5.29 3.10
N GLY A 231 8.02 6.16 3.53
CA GLY A 231 7.01 5.80 4.53
C GLY A 231 5.97 4.83 3.99
N ALA A 232 5.44 3.98 4.87
CA ALA A 232 4.30 3.13 4.56
C ALA A 232 3.07 3.98 4.22
N VAL A 233 2.91 5.15 4.85
CA VAL A 233 1.83 6.11 4.53
C VAL A 233 1.86 6.51 3.05
N GLU A 234 3.02 6.91 2.52
CA GLU A 234 3.15 7.37 1.13
C GLU A 234 2.90 6.23 0.14
N SER A 235 3.49 5.07 0.40
CA SER A 235 3.37 3.87 -0.45
C SER A 235 1.93 3.34 -0.46
N LEU A 236 1.28 3.28 0.70
CA LEU A 236 -0.09 2.79 0.84
C LEU A 236 -1.11 3.78 0.27
N THR A 237 -0.90 5.11 0.41
CA THR A 237 -1.73 6.11 -0.29
C THR A 237 -1.66 5.92 -1.81
N GLY A 238 -0.45 5.73 -2.37
CA GLY A 238 -0.27 5.45 -3.79
C GLY A 238 -0.95 4.15 -4.24
N LEU A 239 -0.77 3.07 -3.46
CA LEU A 239 -1.37 1.76 -3.69
C LEU A 239 -2.90 1.81 -3.69
N VAL A 240 -3.50 2.44 -2.69
CA VAL A 240 -4.96 2.56 -2.55
C VAL A 240 -5.56 3.32 -3.73
N LYS A 241 -4.94 4.43 -4.15
CA LYS A 241 -5.37 5.17 -5.35
C LYS A 241 -5.20 4.37 -6.63
N ALA A 242 -4.10 3.65 -6.79
CA ALA A 242 -3.85 2.79 -7.94
C ALA A 242 -4.94 1.73 -8.08
N LEU A 243 -5.27 1.04 -6.97
CA LEU A 243 -6.30 0.02 -6.97
C LEU A 243 -7.70 0.59 -7.18
N GLN A 244 -8.01 1.74 -6.58
CA GLN A 244 -9.29 2.42 -6.79
C GLN A 244 -9.49 2.80 -8.26
N ALA A 245 -8.46 3.37 -8.89
CA ALA A 245 -8.50 3.79 -10.28
C ALA A 245 -8.58 2.59 -11.25
N VAL A 246 -7.71 1.59 -11.08
CA VAL A 246 -7.63 0.41 -11.96
C VAL A 246 -8.86 -0.49 -11.85
N ASN A 247 -9.41 -0.65 -10.64
CA ASN A 247 -10.62 -1.46 -10.44
C ASN A 247 -11.92 -0.68 -10.64
N GLY A 248 -11.87 0.65 -10.76
CA GLY A 248 -13.05 1.50 -10.93
C GLY A 248 -14.02 1.45 -9.74
N THR A 249 -13.51 1.22 -8.53
CA THR A 249 -14.32 1.06 -7.31
C THR A 249 -14.71 2.42 -6.72
N THR A 250 -15.80 2.40 -5.93
CA THR A 250 -16.16 3.57 -5.13
C THR A 250 -15.15 3.76 -3.99
N TRP A 251 -15.07 4.97 -3.42
CA TRP A 251 -14.26 5.19 -2.21
C TRP A 251 -14.76 4.36 -1.04
N HIS A 252 -16.07 4.08 -0.97
CA HIS A 252 -16.68 3.23 0.05
C HIS A 252 -16.06 1.82 0.03
N ASP A 253 -16.09 1.15 -1.13
CA ASP A 253 -15.55 -0.22 -1.27
C ASP A 253 -14.04 -0.25 -1.04
N THR A 254 -13.36 0.83 -1.45
CA THR A 254 -11.91 0.98 -1.32
C THR A 254 -11.49 1.11 0.14
N PHE A 255 -12.15 1.98 0.92
CA PHE A 255 -11.88 2.12 2.34
C PHE A 255 -12.26 0.86 3.11
N LEU A 256 -13.38 0.22 2.77
CA LEU A 256 -13.76 -1.06 3.39
C LEU A 256 -12.70 -2.15 3.14
N GLY A 257 -12.21 -2.27 1.90
CA GLY A 257 -11.14 -3.20 1.52
C GLY A 257 -9.84 -2.95 2.30
N LEU A 258 -9.46 -1.68 2.45
CA LEU A 258 -8.29 -1.26 3.22
C LEU A 258 -8.41 -1.65 4.71
N TRP A 259 -9.55 -1.37 5.36
CA TRP A 259 -9.79 -1.75 6.76
C TRP A 259 -9.79 -3.27 6.95
N ILE A 260 -10.40 -4.02 6.03
CA ILE A 260 -10.42 -5.49 6.09
C ILE A 260 -9.02 -6.09 5.92
N ALA A 261 -8.17 -5.52 5.06
CA ALA A 261 -6.78 -5.95 4.91
C ALA A 261 -5.95 -5.66 6.18
N ALA A 262 -6.05 -4.44 6.72
CA ALA A 262 -5.35 -4.05 7.95
C ALA A 262 -5.81 -4.84 9.18
N LEU A 263 -7.11 -5.15 9.30
CA LEU A 263 -7.61 -6.03 10.37
C LEU A 263 -7.10 -7.46 10.20
N ARG A 264 -7.07 -8.00 8.97
CA ARG A 264 -6.53 -9.34 8.70
C ARG A 264 -5.06 -9.45 9.10
N LEU A 265 -4.24 -8.42 8.85
CA LEU A 265 -2.86 -8.35 9.35
C LEU A 265 -2.81 -8.56 10.88
N VAL A 266 -3.57 -7.77 11.64
CA VAL A 266 -3.63 -7.88 13.10
C VAL A 266 -4.16 -9.25 13.55
N GLN A 267 -5.12 -9.83 12.82
CA GLN A 267 -5.67 -11.14 13.18
C GLN A 267 -4.75 -12.32 12.89
N ARG A 268 -3.85 -12.19 11.90
CA ARG A 268 -2.83 -13.20 11.60
C ARG A 268 -1.72 -13.25 12.67
N GLU A 269 -1.51 -12.18 13.44
CA GLU A 269 -0.50 -12.14 14.50
C GLU A 269 -1.08 -12.35 15.92
N ARG A 270 -2.27 -12.95 16.04
CA ARG A 270 -2.96 -13.15 17.34
C ARG A 270 -2.19 -13.99 18.35
N ASP A 271 -1.51 -15.04 17.88
CA ASP A 271 -0.75 -15.96 18.73
C ASP A 271 0.75 -15.73 18.49
N ILE A 272 1.41 -15.16 19.51
CA ILE A 272 2.81 -14.72 19.43
C ILE A 272 3.71 -15.96 19.31
N SER A 273 4.39 -16.17 18.19
CA SER A 273 5.66 -16.92 18.25
C SER A 273 6.68 -16.02 18.95
N GLU A 274 7.28 -16.44 20.05
CA GLU A 274 8.28 -15.62 20.74
C GLU A 274 9.55 -15.54 19.87
N GLY A 275 9.92 -14.35 19.41
CA GLY A 275 11.15 -14.11 18.64
C GLY A 275 11.43 -12.62 18.46
N PRO A 276 12.66 -12.20 18.09
CA PRO A 276 13.14 -10.82 18.07
C PRO A 276 12.61 -9.98 16.87
N VAL A 277 11.35 -10.19 16.50
CA VAL A 277 10.66 -9.53 15.37
C VAL A 277 9.51 -8.70 15.95
N PRO A 278 9.27 -7.49 15.43
CA PRO A 278 8.18 -6.65 15.90
C PRO A 278 6.86 -7.31 15.51
N ARG A 279 5.89 -7.39 16.42
CA ARG A 279 4.68 -8.19 16.18
C ARG A 279 3.43 -7.35 16.39
N LEU A 280 2.89 -7.36 17.60
CA LEU A 280 1.56 -6.79 17.79
C LEU A 280 1.51 -5.26 17.73
N ASP A 281 2.42 -4.55 18.40
CA ASP A 281 2.35 -3.09 18.52
C ASP A 281 2.60 -2.38 17.17
N THR A 282 3.41 -2.97 16.29
CA THR A 282 3.65 -2.49 14.91
C THR A 282 2.49 -2.80 13.97
N CYS A 283 1.85 -3.97 14.06
CA CYS A 283 0.61 -4.24 13.32
C CYS A 283 -0.52 -3.29 13.77
N LEU A 284 -0.60 -2.98 15.07
CA LEU A 284 -1.55 -2.00 15.60
C LEU A 284 -1.20 -0.59 15.13
N CYS A 285 0.08 -0.22 15.04
CA CYS A 285 0.51 1.02 14.39
C CYS A 285 0.02 1.11 12.94
N MET A 286 0.18 0.03 12.15
CA MET A 286 -0.32 -0.03 10.78
C MET A 286 -1.83 0.19 10.69
N LEU A 287 -2.61 -0.45 11.57
CA LEU A 287 -4.06 -0.35 11.58
C LEU A 287 -4.58 0.99 12.14
N LEU A 288 -4.04 1.46 13.28
CA LEU A 288 -4.61 2.54 14.08
C LEU A 288 -3.90 3.89 13.93
N SER A 289 -2.72 3.91 13.31
CA SER A 289 -2.00 5.16 12.99
C SER A 289 -1.85 5.35 11.48
N ILE A 290 -1.20 4.40 10.78
CA ILE A 290 -0.87 4.54 9.35
C ILE A 290 -2.13 4.53 8.47
N THR A 291 -3.05 3.59 8.68
CA THR A 291 -4.27 3.49 7.86
C THR A 291 -5.17 4.74 7.98
N PRO A 292 -5.47 5.27 9.18
CA PRO A 292 -6.15 6.57 9.32
C PRO A 292 -5.42 7.73 8.64
N LEU A 293 -4.08 7.80 8.71
CA LEU A 293 -3.29 8.82 8.04
C LEU A 293 -3.39 8.74 6.51
N VAL A 294 -3.43 7.53 5.96
CA VAL A 294 -3.66 7.29 4.53
C VAL A 294 -5.04 7.79 4.10
N VAL A 295 -6.08 7.46 4.87
CA VAL A 295 -7.45 7.94 4.62
C VAL A 295 -7.50 9.47 4.72
N ALA A 296 -6.84 10.06 5.72
CA ALA A 296 -6.78 11.52 5.86
C ALA A 296 -6.14 12.19 4.64
N ASN A 297 -5.02 11.67 4.14
CA ASN A 297 -4.36 12.21 2.96
C ASN A 297 -5.26 12.16 1.71
N ILE A 298 -6.05 11.09 1.56
CA ILE A 298 -6.98 10.92 0.42
C ILE A 298 -8.16 11.89 0.53
N VAL A 299 -8.81 11.95 1.69
CA VAL A 299 -9.98 12.81 1.91
C VAL A 299 -9.60 14.29 1.77
N GLU A 300 -8.48 14.72 2.36
CA GLU A 300 -8.02 16.10 2.24
C GLU A 300 -7.62 16.47 0.81
N GLU A 301 -7.04 15.55 0.05
CA GLU A 301 -6.68 15.80 -1.35
C GLU A 301 -7.93 16.01 -2.21
N GLU A 302 -8.95 15.16 -2.08
CA GLU A 302 -10.22 15.34 -2.80
C GLU A 302 -10.96 16.61 -2.35
N GLU A 303 -10.96 16.92 -1.06
CA GLU A 303 -11.57 18.15 -0.55
C GLU A 303 -10.82 19.41 -1.04
N SER A 304 -9.50 19.32 -1.25
CA SER A 304 -8.68 20.44 -1.76
C SER A 304 -8.85 20.67 -3.27
N GLU A 305 -8.95 19.61 -4.08
CA GLU A 305 -9.20 19.72 -5.53
C GLU A 305 -10.56 20.39 -5.83
N LEU A 306 -11.55 20.25 -4.93
CA LEU A 306 -12.85 20.93 -5.03
C LEU A 306 -12.78 22.44 -4.76
N ILE A 307 -11.77 22.89 -4.01
CA ILE A 307 -11.57 24.31 -3.65
C ILE A 307 -10.86 25.05 -4.80
N ASP A 308 -9.84 24.44 -5.40
CA ASP A 308 -9.03 25.02 -6.48
C ASP A 308 -9.83 25.18 -7.79
N GLY A 309 -10.88 24.37 -8.00
CA GLY A 309 -11.80 24.50 -9.14
C GLY A 309 -12.79 25.68 -9.05
N CYS A 310 -12.81 26.42 -7.93
CA CYS A 310 -13.78 27.48 -7.66
C CYS A 310 -13.10 28.86 -7.52
N ASP A 311 -12.17 29.19 -8.40
CA ASP A 311 -11.60 30.54 -8.50
C ASP A 311 -12.60 31.51 -9.17
N CYS A 312 -13.57 32.00 -8.39
CA CYS A 312 -14.31 33.23 -8.67
C CYS A 312 -14.73 33.94 -7.36
N SER A 313 -13.94 34.94 -6.98
CA SER A 313 -14.15 36.05 -6.01
C SER A 313 -14.06 35.76 -4.49
N PRO A 314 -13.22 36.50 -3.73
CA PRO A 314 -13.19 36.45 -2.27
C PRO A 314 -14.07 37.57 -1.69
N THR A 315 -15.27 37.23 -1.24
CA THR A 315 -16.00 38.09 -0.30
C THR A 315 -16.64 37.26 0.80
N ASN A 316 -16.07 37.41 2.00
CA ASN A 316 -16.57 37.05 3.33
C ASN A 316 -18.00 36.48 3.35
N GLN A 317 -18.10 35.16 3.41
CA GLN A 317 -19.26 34.51 4.00
C GLN A 317 -18.82 33.63 5.17
N ILE A 318 -19.48 33.94 6.28
CA ILE A 318 -19.45 33.32 7.59
C ILE A 318 -19.59 31.80 7.47
N LYS A 319 -18.91 31.08 8.38
CA LYS A 319 -18.96 29.64 8.65
C LYS A 319 -20.38 29.04 8.57
N GLU A 320 -20.92 28.82 7.38
CA GLU A 320 -21.97 27.84 7.16
C GLU A 320 -21.28 26.52 6.83
N LYS A 321 -21.64 25.47 7.59
CA LYS A 321 -21.10 24.11 7.50
C LYS A 321 -21.09 23.66 6.03
N GLN A 322 -19.91 23.68 5.41
CA GLN A 322 -19.68 23.05 4.12
C GLN A 322 -20.21 21.61 4.18
N SER A 323 -21.04 21.24 3.21
CA SER A 323 -21.51 19.86 3.08
C SER A 323 -20.30 18.93 3.02
N PRO A 324 -20.20 17.88 3.87
CA PRO A 324 -19.04 17.00 3.89
C PRO A 324 -18.82 16.41 2.50
N GLY A 325 -17.57 16.42 2.03
CA GLY A 325 -17.19 15.91 0.72
C GLY A 325 -17.67 14.47 0.50
N ARG A 326 -17.94 14.09 -0.76
CA ARG A 326 -18.44 12.75 -1.12
C ARG A 326 -17.54 11.63 -0.55
N CYS A 327 -16.23 11.82 -0.57
CA CYS A 327 -15.23 10.92 0.03
C CYS A 327 -15.49 10.64 1.52
N ARG A 328 -15.82 11.69 2.27
CA ARG A 328 -16.02 11.61 3.72
C ARG A 328 -17.32 10.88 4.08
N GLN A 329 -18.34 11.00 3.24
CA GLN A 329 -19.58 10.23 3.36
C GLN A 329 -19.35 8.75 3.04
N ASP A 330 -18.54 8.46 2.03
CA ASP A 330 -18.12 7.11 1.65
C ASP A 330 -17.27 6.45 2.78
N LEU A 331 -16.42 7.23 3.46
CA LEU A 331 -15.70 6.79 4.67
C LEU A 331 -16.66 6.41 5.81
N ILE A 332 -17.61 7.29 6.14
CA ILE A 332 -18.59 7.05 7.21
C ILE A 332 -19.38 5.77 6.94
N SER A 333 -19.89 5.61 5.72
CA SER A 333 -20.64 4.41 5.34
C SER A 333 -19.78 3.14 5.37
N SER A 334 -18.49 3.22 4.98
CA SER A 334 -17.58 2.06 5.04
C SER A 334 -17.35 1.59 6.49
N LEU A 335 -17.19 2.53 7.44
CA LEU A 335 -17.01 2.22 8.86
C LEU A 335 -18.30 1.75 9.54
N GLN A 336 -19.47 2.12 9.01
CA GLN A 336 -20.76 1.56 9.43
C GLN A 336 -20.88 0.09 8.99
N MET A 337 -20.61 -0.20 7.71
CA MET A 337 -20.60 -1.57 7.16
C MET A 337 -19.54 -2.47 7.78
N LEU A 338 -18.42 -1.91 8.26
CA LEU A 338 -17.38 -2.68 8.95
C LEU A 338 -17.93 -3.39 10.20
N GLY A 339 -18.99 -2.87 10.82
CA GLY A 339 -19.65 -3.49 11.97
C GLY A 339 -20.18 -4.90 11.68
N ASP A 340 -20.52 -5.22 10.43
CA ASP A 340 -21.06 -6.53 10.04
C ASP A 340 -19.99 -7.65 10.05
N TYR A 341 -18.70 -7.29 10.15
CA TYR A 341 -17.56 -8.22 10.15
C TYR A 341 -17.08 -8.57 11.56
N GLU A 342 -17.98 -9.01 12.44
CA GLU A 342 -17.69 -9.26 13.87
C GLU A 342 -16.47 -10.16 14.13
N ALA A 343 -16.27 -11.19 13.29
CA ALA A 343 -15.14 -12.13 13.41
C ALA A 343 -13.78 -11.42 13.28
N LEU A 344 -13.67 -10.40 12.41
CA LEU A 344 -12.45 -9.62 12.20
C LEU A 344 -12.27 -8.51 13.23
N LEU A 345 -13.30 -8.15 14.00
CA LEU A 345 -13.24 -7.05 14.97
C LEU A 345 -12.84 -7.50 16.37
N THR A 346 -12.65 -8.80 16.60
CA THR A 346 -12.26 -9.30 17.92
C THR A 346 -10.83 -8.86 18.27
N PRO A 347 -10.62 -8.12 19.39
CA PRO A 347 -9.32 -7.56 19.74
C PRO A 347 -8.35 -8.61 20.33
N PRO A 348 -7.05 -8.53 20.03
CA PRO A 348 -6.00 -9.32 20.67
C PRO A 348 -5.99 -9.13 22.20
N GLN A 349 -5.55 -10.16 22.94
CA GLN A 349 -5.59 -10.17 24.42
C GLN A 349 -4.98 -8.91 25.07
N PRO A 350 -3.81 -8.38 24.63
CA PRO A 350 -3.20 -7.20 25.24
C PRO A 350 -3.97 -5.88 25.02
N VAL A 351 -4.88 -5.85 24.04
CA VAL A 351 -5.57 -4.63 23.57
C VAL A 351 -7.03 -4.59 24.05
N ARG A 352 -7.54 -5.71 24.60
CA ARG A 352 -8.93 -5.83 25.08
C ARG A 352 -9.33 -4.74 26.07
N SER A 353 -8.45 -4.39 27.01
CA SER A 353 -8.70 -3.33 27.99
C SER A 353 -8.87 -1.97 27.33
N VAL A 354 -8.02 -1.64 26.36
CA VAL A 354 -8.05 -0.37 25.62
C VAL A 354 -9.30 -0.28 24.72
N ALA A 355 -9.67 -1.40 24.08
CA ALA A 355 -10.90 -1.48 23.29
C ALA A 355 -12.16 -1.28 24.18
N ASN A 356 -12.17 -1.87 25.38
CA ASN A 356 -13.23 -1.67 26.36
C ASN A 356 -13.29 -0.22 26.86
N GLN A 357 -12.15 0.44 27.03
CA GLN A 357 -12.09 1.85 27.42
C GLN A 357 -12.69 2.76 26.34
N ALA A 358 -12.39 2.52 25.05
CA ALA A 358 -12.99 3.25 23.94
C ALA A 358 -14.51 3.04 23.87
N ALA A 359 -15.00 1.82 24.09
CA ALA A 359 -16.43 1.53 24.18
C ALA A 359 -17.10 2.23 25.37
N ALA A 360 -16.46 2.23 26.55
CA ALA A 360 -16.95 2.93 27.74
C ALA A 360 -17.08 4.44 27.50
N LYS A 361 -16.10 5.06 26.82
CA LYS A 361 -16.14 6.48 26.43
C LYS A 361 -17.36 6.81 25.56
N ALA A 362 -17.66 5.96 24.57
CA ALA A 362 -18.83 6.12 23.72
C ALA A 362 -20.16 5.95 24.49
N ILE A 363 -20.27 4.95 25.38
CA ILE A 363 -21.47 4.74 26.22
C ILE A 363 -21.75 5.96 27.10
N MET A 364 -20.72 6.53 27.71
CA MET A 364 -20.85 7.68 28.60
C MET A 364 -21.32 8.94 27.87
N PHE A 365 -20.80 9.18 26.66
CA PHE A 365 -21.24 10.27 25.79
C PHE A 365 -22.72 10.15 25.43
N VAL A 366 -23.17 8.96 25.01
CA VAL A 366 -24.58 8.70 24.69
C VAL A 366 -25.48 8.82 25.94
N SER A 367 -24.95 8.48 27.12
CA SER A 367 -25.67 8.56 28.40
C SER A 367 -25.72 9.96 29.01
N GLY A 368 -25.10 10.97 28.37
CA GLY A 368 -25.09 12.37 28.83
C GLY A 368 -24.25 12.63 30.09
N LEU A 369 -23.40 11.69 30.51
CA LEU A 369 -22.50 11.87 31.65
C LEU A 369 -21.24 12.61 31.17
N THR A 370 -20.90 13.74 31.80
CA THR A 370 -19.76 14.56 31.35
C THR A 370 -18.45 13.78 31.48
N VAL A 371 -17.85 13.46 30.33
CA VAL A 371 -16.52 12.87 30.21
C VAL A 371 -15.49 13.91 30.62
N GLY A 372 -15.08 13.88 31.89
CA GLY A 372 -13.80 14.49 32.26
C GLY A 372 -12.68 13.67 31.61
N ASN A 373 -11.79 14.31 30.85
CA ASN A 373 -10.70 13.65 30.09
C ASN A 373 -9.85 12.69 30.95
N GLY A 374 -9.85 12.84 32.28
CA GLY A 374 -9.07 12.02 33.21
C GLY A 374 -9.81 10.89 33.95
N TYR A 375 -11.09 10.62 33.68
CA TYR A 375 -11.87 9.69 34.53
C TYR A 375 -11.49 8.20 34.37
N TYR A 376 -10.86 7.83 33.25
CA TYR A 376 -10.58 6.42 32.92
C TYR A 376 -9.12 6.09 32.61
N GLU A 377 -8.21 7.08 32.57
CA GLU A 377 -6.78 6.87 32.25
C GLU A 377 -6.02 6.07 33.32
N CYS A 378 -6.53 5.97 34.56
CA CYS A 378 -5.81 5.40 35.70
C CYS A 378 -6.50 4.19 36.36
N MET A 379 -7.54 3.61 35.75
CA MET A 379 -8.15 2.41 36.36
C MET A 379 -7.21 1.20 36.19
N SER A 380 -6.81 0.62 37.32
CA SER A 380 -6.08 -0.65 37.39
C SER A 380 -6.76 -1.71 36.51
N ILE A 381 -5.97 -2.57 35.85
CA ILE A 381 -6.45 -3.72 35.05
C ILE A 381 -7.46 -4.57 35.83
N ASN A 382 -7.38 -4.57 37.16
CA ASN A 382 -8.22 -5.36 38.04
C ASN A 382 -9.57 -4.69 38.40
N ASP A 383 -9.75 -3.38 38.17
CA ASP A 383 -10.95 -2.62 38.59
C ASP A 383 -11.85 -2.17 37.43
N MET A 384 -11.48 -2.47 36.17
CA MET A 384 -12.26 -2.10 34.99
C MET A 384 -13.43 -3.08 34.79
N PRO A 385 -14.67 -2.60 34.53
CA PRO A 385 -15.77 -3.50 34.22
C PRO A 385 -15.43 -4.29 32.94
N MET A 386 -15.21 -5.60 33.07
CA MET A 386 -15.00 -6.53 31.95
C MET A 386 -16.18 -6.58 30.95
N ASN A 387 -17.25 -5.82 31.17
CA ASN A 387 -18.56 -5.99 30.54
C ASN A 387 -18.91 -4.96 29.44
N CYS A 388 -17.98 -4.07 29.01
CA CYS A 388 -18.27 -3.08 27.96
C CYS A 388 -18.20 -3.62 26.52
N SER A 389 -17.80 -4.88 26.31
CA SER A 389 -17.78 -5.55 24.99
C SER A 389 -17.11 -4.75 23.85
N GLY A 390 -16.00 -4.06 24.15
CA GLY A 390 -15.27 -3.27 23.17
C GLY A 390 -14.58 -4.12 22.12
N ASN A 391 -14.52 -3.61 20.90
CA ASN A 391 -13.94 -4.30 19.74
C ASN A 391 -13.01 -3.35 18.93
N MET A 392 -12.31 -3.88 17.92
CA MET A 392 -11.35 -3.09 17.13
C MET A 392 -11.98 -1.90 16.40
N ARG A 393 -13.28 -1.95 16.08
CA ARG A 393 -14.00 -0.83 15.43
C ARG A 393 -14.06 0.40 16.34
N HIS A 394 -14.16 0.21 17.64
CA HIS A 394 -14.12 1.33 18.61
C HIS A 394 -12.77 2.06 18.54
N LEU A 395 -11.67 1.32 18.46
CA LEU A 395 -10.33 1.91 18.35
C LEU A 395 -10.11 2.63 17.02
N ILE A 396 -10.59 2.06 15.91
CA ILE A 396 -10.53 2.71 14.58
C ILE A 396 -11.32 4.03 14.59
N VAL A 397 -12.51 4.04 15.17
CA VAL A 397 -13.33 5.26 15.26
C VAL A 397 -12.65 6.32 16.14
N GLU A 398 -12.08 5.93 17.28
CA GLU A 398 -11.29 6.87 18.10
C GLU A 398 -10.10 7.47 17.32
N ALA A 399 -9.37 6.65 16.57
CA ALA A 399 -8.25 7.10 15.75
C ALA A 399 -8.67 8.06 14.64
N CYS A 400 -9.86 7.86 14.06
CA CYS A 400 -10.45 8.75 13.06
C CYS A 400 -10.98 10.06 13.68
N ILE A 401 -11.55 10.02 14.89
CA ILE A 401 -11.99 11.22 15.62
C ILE A 401 -10.78 12.08 16.00
N ALA A 402 -9.70 11.47 16.52
CA ALA A 402 -8.49 12.19 16.90
C ALA A 402 -7.85 12.97 15.75
N ARG A 403 -8.01 12.50 14.51
CA ARG A 403 -7.50 13.13 13.29
C ARG A 403 -8.50 14.03 12.57
N ASN A 404 -9.61 14.38 13.24
CA ASN A 404 -10.71 15.19 12.67
C ASN A 404 -11.34 14.61 11.39
N LEU A 405 -11.23 13.29 11.15
CA LEU A 405 -11.92 12.62 10.03
C LEU A 405 -13.39 12.37 10.37
N LEU A 406 -13.66 12.04 11.63
CA LEU A 406 -15.01 11.87 12.18
C LEU A 406 -15.27 12.85 13.31
N ASP A 407 -16.55 13.12 13.55
CA ASP A 407 -17.03 13.81 14.75
C ASP A 407 -17.58 12.78 15.75
N THR A 408 -17.71 13.20 17.01
CA THR A 408 -18.33 12.50 18.14
C THR A 408 -19.73 11.98 17.85
N SER A 409 -20.40 12.49 16.80
CA SER A 409 -21.64 11.92 16.26
C SER A 409 -21.52 10.43 15.88
N ALA A 410 -20.32 9.93 15.61
CA ALA A 410 -20.07 8.51 15.35
C ALA A 410 -20.46 7.60 16.53
N TYR A 411 -20.44 8.10 17.76
CA TYR A 411 -20.85 7.35 18.95
C TYR A 411 -22.35 6.98 18.96
N VAL A 412 -23.16 7.68 18.16
CA VAL A 412 -24.61 7.50 18.07
C VAL A 412 -25.00 6.60 16.90
N TRP A 413 -24.03 6.00 16.18
CA TRP A 413 -24.34 5.09 15.08
C TRP A 413 -25.14 3.86 15.56
N PRO A 414 -26.15 3.41 14.79
CA PRO A 414 -26.93 2.23 15.14
C PRO A 414 -26.02 1.01 15.36
N GLY A 415 -26.19 0.31 16.49
CA GLY A 415 -25.38 -0.86 16.83
C GLY A 415 -23.91 -0.58 17.19
N TYR A 416 -23.48 0.69 17.28
CA TYR A 416 -22.11 1.03 17.71
C TYR A 416 -21.91 0.82 19.21
N VAL A 417 -22.91 1.16 20.02
CA VAL A 417 -22.88 0.97 21.49
C VAL A 417 -23.94 -0.04 21.92
N ASN A 418 -23.56 -0.98 22.80
CA ASN A 418 -24.50 -1.89 23.44
C ASN A 418 -25.27 -1.17 24.56
N ALA A 419 -26.58 -0.95 24.36
CA ALA A 419 -27.48 -0.28 25.31
C ALA A 419 -27.69 -1.01 26.67
N ARG A 420 -27.10 -2.20 26.86
CA ARG A 420 -27.26 -3.05 28.06
C ARG A 420 -26.04 -3.08 29.00
N ALA A 421 -25.00 -2.28 28.77
CA ALA A 421 -23.81 -2.27 29.61
C ALA A 421 -24.06 -1.54 30.95
N ASN A 422 -24.03 -2.27 32.07
CA ASN A 422 -24.10 -1.69 33.41
C ASN A 422 -22.76 -0.99 33.76
N ILE A 423 -22.75 0.34 33.76
CA ILE A 423 -21.60 1.12 34.24
C ILE A 423 -21.74 1.31 35.76
N PRO A 424 -20.74 0.93 36.58
CA PRO A 424 -20.77 1.19 38.01
C PRO A 424 -20.74 2.70 38.27
N ARG A 425 -21.71 3.19 39.05
CA ARG A 425 -21.95 4.62 39.29
C ARG A 425 -21.07 5.28 40.36
N ASN A 426 -20.11 4.59 40.98
CA ASN A 426 -19.25 5.20 42.02
C ASN A 426 -17.92 4.42 42.18
N VAL A 427 -16.78 5.07 41.89
CA VAL A 427 -15.40 4.64 42.25
C VAL A 427 -14.60 5.90 42.63
N PRO A 428 -13.66 5.87 43.61
CA PRO A 428 -13.10 7.07 44.22
C PRO A 428 -12.21 7.92 43.30
N VAL A 429 -12.26 9.23 43.53
CA VAL A 429 -11.48 10.28 42.85
C VAL A 429 -10.04 10.27 43.36
N GLN A 430 -9.17 9.48 42.76
CA GLN A 430 -7.73 9.74 42.81
C GLN A 430 -7.16 9.65 41.41
N VAL A 431 -7.22 10.78 40.70
CA VAL A 431 -6.80 10.88 39.30
C VAL A 431 -5.30 11.20 39.27
N ILE A 432 -4.49 10.14 39.18
CA ILE A 432 -3.04 10.23 38.91
C ILE A 432 -2.88 9.93 37.41
N GLY A 433 -2.46 10.90 36.58
CA GLY A 433 -2.35 10.67 35.12
C GLY A 433 -2.21 11.96 34.30
N TRP A 434 -2.51 11.91 32.99
CA TRP A 434 -2.34 13.06 32.08
C TRP A 434 -3.19 14.27 32.50
N SER A 435 -4.39 14.05 33.02
CA SER A 435 -5.23 15.14 33.51
C SER A 435 -4.68 15.87 34.76
N SER A 436 -3.88 15.23 35.62
CA SER A 436 -3.23 15.94 36.74
C SER A 436 -2.09 16.82 36.23
N LEU A 437 -1.31 16.31 35.27
CA LEU A 437 -0.29 17.09 34.57
C LEU A 437 -0.92 18.32 33.91
N MET A 438 -2.03 18.18 33.18
CA MET A 438 -2.71 19.30 32.53
C MET A 438 -3.20 20.36 33.53
N LYS A 439 -3.57 19.96 34.75
CA LYS A 439 -3.91 20.86 35.87
C LYS A 439 -2.69 21.52 36.54
N GLY A 440 -1.47 21.19 36.13
CA GLY A 440 -0.23 21.84 36.59
C GLY A 440 0.46 21.15 37.76
N SER A 441 0.15 19.88 38.06
CA SER A 441 0.88 19.12 39.09
C SER A 441 2.35 18.90 38.68
N PRO A 442 3.32 19.00 39.60
CA PRO A 442 4.73 18.74 39.31
C PRO A 442 4.99 17.26 39.00
N LEU A 443 6.07 16.98 38.26
CA LEU A 443 6.47 15.62 37.85
C LEU A 443 7.05 14.82 39.02
N THR A 444 6.18 14.26 39.88
CA THR A 444 6.60 13.32 40.92
C THR A 444 6.94 11.94 40.32
N PRO A 445 7.80 11.11 40.96
CA PRO A 445 8.16 9.78 40.44
C PRO A 445 6.95 8.85 40.19
N THR A 446 5.91 8.97 41.01
CA THR A 446 4.66 8.22 40.84
C THR A 446 3.88 8.68 39.61
N LEU A 447 3.83 9.99 39.34
CA LEU A 447 3.24 10.54 38.13
C LEU A 447 4.04 10.16 36.88
N ILE A 448 5.37 10.22 36.94
CA ILE A 448 6.26 9.84 35.83
C ILE A 448 6.01 8.38 35.43
N ASN A 449 5.99 7.45 36.38
CA ASN A 449 5.73 6.04 36.09
C ASN A 449 4.34 5.80 35.49
N ALA A 450 3.31 6.54 35.94
CA ALA A 450 1.98 6.47 35.36
C ALA A 450 1.95 6.98 33.90
N LEU A 451 2.62 8.11 33.62
CA LEU A 451 2.69 8.70 32.28
C LEU A 451 3.55 7.87 31.30
N ILE A 452 4.58 7.17 31.79
CA ILE A 452 5.35 6.22 30.98
C ILE A 452 4.49 5.00 30.60
N ALA A 453 3.63 4.53 31.51
CA ALA A 453 2.80 3.35 31.30
C ALA A 453 1.52 3.60 30.49
N THR A 454 1.05 4.85 30.42
CA THR A 454 -0.23 5.22 29.78
C THR A 454 -0.01 6.17 28.59
N PRO A 455 -0.53 5.86 27.39
CA PRO A 455 -0.36 6.73 26.23
C PRO A 455 -1.19 8.01 26.40
N ALA A 456 -0.68 9.13 25.90
CA ALA A 456 -1.44 10.38 25.84
C ALA A 456 -2.66 10.27 24.91
N SER A 457 -3.73 10.97 25.28
CA SER A 457 -5.01 10.93 24.60
C SER A 457 -5.15 12.03 23.53
N SER A 458 -4.37 13.11 23.65
CA SER A 458 -4.47 14.30 22.80
C SER A 458 -3.12 14.93 22.47
N LEU A 459 -3.09 15.71 21.38
CA LEU A 459 -1.89 16.45 20.97
C LEU A 459 -1.43 17.46 22.05
N ALA A 460 -2.37 18.14 22.72
CA ALA A 460 -2.06 19.15 23.73
C ALA A 460 -1.31 18.57 24.94
N GLU A 461 -1.61 17.33 25.33
CA GLU A 461 -0.93 16.62 26.42
C GLU A 461 0.55 16.35 26.10
N ILE A 462 0.85 15.95 24.87
CA ILE A 462 2.24 15.71 24.42
C ILE A 462 2.96 17.01 24.12
N GLU A 463 2.29 18.04 23.58
CA GLU A 463 2.87 19.38 23.41
C GLU A 463 3.36 19.93 24.75
N LYS A 464 2.59 19.75 25.83
CA LYS A 464 3.02 20.14 27.17
C LYS A 464 4.28 19.41 27.64
N ILE A 465 4.38 18.10 27.39
CA ILE A 465 5.60 17.34 27.73
C ILE A 465 6.79 17.79 26.87
N TYR A 466 6.57 18.09 25.58
CA TYR A 466 7.61 18.61 24.70
C TYR A 466 8.10 20.01 25.13
N GLU A 467 7.20 20.87 25.61
CA GLU A 467 7.57 22.14 26.22
C GLU A 467 8.43 21.96 27.48
N ILE A 468 8.10 20.97 28.33
CA ILE A 468 8.93 20.62 29.50
C ILE A 468 10.30 20.08 29.05
N ALA A 469 10.34 19.25 28.00
CA ALA A 469 11.59 18.70 27.46
C ALA A 469 12.53 19.77 26.85
N THR A 470 11.98 20.91 26.43
CA THR A 470 12.76 22.02 25.83
C THR A 470 13.13 23.11 26.82
N LYS A 471 12.24 23.45 27.77
CA LYS A 471 12.40 24.59 28.68
C LYS A 471 12.56 24.22 30.17
N GLY A 472 12.37 22.96 30.54
CA GLY A 472 12.44 22.49 31.92
C GLY A 472 13.86 22.42 32.50
N SER A 473 13.96 22.06 33.77
CA SER A 473 15.23 21.70 34.42
C SER A 473 15.79 20.38 33.85
N ASP A 474 17.08 20.09 34.06
CA ASP A 474 17.71 18.90 33.44
C ASP A 474 17.07 17.57 33.91
N ASP A 475 16.63 17.48 35.17
CA ASP A 475 15.87 16.34 35.69
C ASP A 475 14.46 16.23 35.09
N GLU A 476 13.80 17.36 34.87
CA GLU A 476 12.50 17.41 34.19
C GLU A 476 12.63 17.06 32.70
N LYS A 477 13.71 17.47 32.02
CA LYS A 477 14.00 17.08 30.64
C LYS A 477 14.19 15.57 30.53
N ILE A 478 14.97 14.97 31.43
CA ILE A 478 15.20 13.52 31.52
C ILE A 478 13.87 12.78 31.74
N SER A 479 13.04 13.28 32.64
CA SER A 479 11.72 12.71 32.94
C SER A 479 10.77 12.82 31.73
N ALA A 480 10.74 13.97 31.06
CA ALA A 480 9.96 14.21 29.85
C ALA A 480 10.39 13.32 28.69
N ALA A 481 11.69 13.13 28.48
CA ALA A 481 12.23 12.19 27.49
C ALA A 481 11.78 10.75 27.75
N SER A 482 11.78 10.33 29.02
CA SER A 482 11.31 9.01 29.43
C SER A 482 9.82 8.82 29.16
N ILE A 483 9.00 9.85 29.41
CA ILE A 483 7.55 9.83 29.14
C ILE A 483 7.28 9.74 27.63
N LEU A 484 7.98 10.53 26.80
CA LEU A 484 7.81 10.50 25.35
C LEU A 484 8.19 9.14 24.75
N CYS A 485 9.25 8.51 25.25
CA CYS A 485 9.69 7.18 24.80
C CYS A 485 8.88 6.02 25.41
N GLY A 486 7.88 6.31 26.26
CA GLY A 486 7.04 5.32 26.91
C GLY A 486 5.87 4.85 26.05
N ALA A 487 4.73 4.57 26.68
CA ALA A 487 3.53 4.06 26.02
C ALA A 487 3.01 4.99 24.91
N SER A 488 3.25 6.31 24.99
CA SER A 488 2.85 7.27 23.94
C SER A 488 3.52 7.03 22.59
N LEU A 489 4.75 6.51 22.57
CA LEU A 489 5.45 6.17 21.31
C LEU A 489 4.92 4.88 20.69
N VAL A 490 4.66 3.86 21.51
CA VAL A 490 4.34 2.50 21.03
C VAL A 490 2.83 2.29 20.86
N ARG A 491 2.03 2.83 21.80
CA ARG A 491 0.57 2.62 21.90
C ARG A 491 -0.25 3.90 21.80
N GLY A 492 0.38 5.06 21.63
CA GLY A 492 -0.29 6.34 21.37
C GLY A 492 -0.77 6.50 19.93
N TRP A 493 -1.50 5.50 19.38
CA TRP A 493 -1.81 5.41 17.95
C TRP A 493 -2.50 6.64 17.36
N ASN A 494 -3.24 7.38 18.18
CA ASN A 494 -4.01 8.58 17.77
C ASN A 494 -3.13 9.79 17.45
N ILE A 495 -1.92 9.84 18.02
CA ILE A 495 -1.02 11.01 17.97
C ILE A 495 0.44 10.61 17.70
N GLN A 496 0.65 9.35 17.31
CA GLN A 496 1.96 8.72 17.23
C GLN A 496 2.92 9.48 16.30
N GLU A 497 2.42 9.99 15.18
CA GLU A 497 3.15 10.83 14.24
C GLU A 497 3.78 12.06 14.90
N HIS A 498 3.08 12.69 15.85
CA HIS A 498 3.58 13.86 16.57
C HIS A 498 4.63 13.47 17.59
N THR A 499 4.40 12.41 18.37
CA THR A 499 5.38 11.90 19.34
C THR A 499 6.72 11.58 18.67
N ILE A 500 6.70 10.93 17.50
CA ILE A 500 7.90 10.58 16.75
C ILE A 500 8.63 11.83 16.24
N LEU A 501 7.88 12.80 15.70
CA LEU A 501 8.44 14.08 15.24
C LEU A 501 9.07 14.87 16.39
N PHE A 502 8.40 14.93 17.55
CA PHE A 502 8.93 15.59 18.74
C PHE A 502 10.21 14.92 19.23
N ILE A 503 10.26 13.59 19.33
CA ILE A 503 11.48 12.86 19.70
C ILE A 503 12.62 13.15 18.70
N THR A 504 12.32 13.12 17.40
CA THR A 504 13.31 13.41 16.36
C THR A 504 13.86 14.84 16.49
N SER A 505 12.99 15.81 16.78
CA SER A 505 13.37 17.21 17.02
C SER A 505 14.21 17.39 18.28
N LEU A 506 13.91 16.66 19.37
CA LEU A 506 14.67 16.71 20.62
C LEU A 506 16.09 16.16 20.50
N LEU A 507 16.36 15.29 19.53
CA LEU A 507 17.72 14.80 19.22
C LEU A 507 18.60 15.87 18.54
N SER A 508 18.02 16.98 18.09
CA SER A 508 18.73 18.11 17.48
C SER A 508 18.33 19.44 18.17
N PRO A 509 18.72 19.66 19.44
CA PRO A 509 18.37 20.89 20.15
C PRO A 509 19.04 22.10 19.49
N PRO A 510 18.40 23.29 19.52
CA PRO A 510 19.01 24.52 19.01
C PRO A 510 20.21 24.92 19.88
N VAL A 511 21.17 25.63 19.27
CA VAL A 511 22.34 26.17 19.98
C VAL A 511 21.87 27.16 21.07
N PRO A 512 22.25 26.96 22.35
CA PRO A 512 21.89 27.89 23.42
C PRO A 512 22.48 29.28 23.19
N ALA A 513 21.71 30.34 23.47
CA ALA A 513 22.13 31.73 23.24
C ALA A 513 23.39 32.14 24.04
N ASP A 514 23.63 31.48 25.18
CA ASP A 514 24.76 31.75 26.08
C ASP A 514 25.99 30.88 25.77
N TYR A 515 25.95 30.06 24.71
CA TYR A 515 27.02 29.12 24.39
C TYR A 515 28.21 29.82 23.69
N SER A 516 29.35 29.87 24.37
CA SER A 516 30.62 30.42 23.86
C SER A 516 31.79 29.43 23.95
N GLY A 517 31.52 28.16 24.25
CA GLY A 517 32.54 27.12 24.44
C GLY A 517 33.15 26.62 23.13
N SER A 518 34.40 26.11 23.20
CA SER A 518 35.11 25.48 22.08
C SER A 518 34.65 24.05 21.77
N GLU A 519 33.98 23.39 22.72
CA GLU A 519 33.41 22.05 22.53
C GLU A 519 32.05 22.13 21.81
N SER A 520 31.38 21.01 21.57
CA SER A 520 30.00 21.04 21.05
C SER A 520 28.99 21.20 22.18
N HIS A 521 28.01 22.09 22.01
CA HIS A 521 26.88 22.28 22.94
C HIS A 521 26.09 20.98 23.20
N LEU A 522 26.21 19.97 22.32
CA LEU A 522 25.54 18.67 22.47
C LEU A 522 26.08 17.86 23.65
N ILE A 523 27.33 18.09 24.07
CA ILE A 523 27.96 17.30 25.15
C ILE A 523 27.21 17.49 26.48
N SER A 524 26.73 18.71 26.79
CA SER A 524 25.97 18.96 28.03
C SER A 524 24.65 18.19 28.12
N TYR A 525 24.10 17.74 26.98
CA TYR A 525 22.86 16.99 26.90
C TYR A 525 23.05 15.46 26.93
N GLY A 526 24.25 14.96 27.25
CA GLY A 526 24.59 13.53 27.25
C GLY A 526 23.56 12.60 27.94
N PRO A 527 23.19 12.84 29.23
CA PRO A 527 22.18 12.03 29.93
C PRO A 527 20.80 12.05 29.26
N PHE A 528 20.38 13.21 28.76
CA PHE A 528 19.12 13.39 28.05
C PHE A 528 19.08 12.59 26.75
N PHE A 529 20.14 12.68 25.93
CA PHE A 529 20.25 11.89 24.71
C PHE A 529 20.30 10.40 24.98
N ASN A 530 21.01 9.95 26.03
CA ASN A 530 21.07 8.54 26.37
C ASN A 530 19.68 7.94 26.59
N ILE A 531 18.80 8.66 27.29
CA ILE A 531 17.42 8.20 27.55
C ILE A 531 16.62 8.12 26.25
N LEU A 532 16.70 9.13 25.40
CA LEU A 532 16.02 9.12 24.10
C LEU A 532 16.51 7.98 23.21
N LEU A 533 17.84 7.82 23.07
CA LEU A 533 18.46 6.79 22.24
C LEU A 533 18.11 5.38 22.72
N VAL A 534 18.14 5.15 24.04
CA VAL A 534 17.74 3.86 24.63
C VAL A 534 16.23 3.63 24.44
N GLY A 535 15.41 4.66 24.59
CA GLY A 535 13.95 4.59 24.46
C GLY A 535 13.48 4.26 23.04
N ILE A 536 14.17 4.77 22.00
CA ILE A 536 13.84 4.48 20.59
C ILE A 536 14.58 3.27 20.01
N SER A 537 15.53 2.70 20.75
CA SER A 537 16.27 1.51 20.34
C SER A 537 15.46 0.20 20.26
N PRO A 538 14.29 -0.03 20.89
CA PRO A 538 13.55 -1.28 20.67
C PRO A 538 13.22 -1.53 19.20
N VAL A 539 13.08 -2.81 18.81
CA VAL A 539 12.80 -3.19 17.41
C VAL A 539 11.48 -2.61 16.92
N ASP A 540 10.43 -2.65 17.74
CA ASP A 540 9.14 -2.05 17.43
C ASP A 540 9.25 -0.53 17.17
N CYS A 541 10.04 0.20 17.97
CA CYS A 541 10.23 1.63 17.80
C CYS A 541 10.87 1.95 16.44
N VAL A 542 11.98 1.28 16.09
CA VAL A 542 12.64 1.50 14.78
C VAL A 542 11.69 1.21 13.62
N GLN A 543 10.88 0.14 13.72
CA GLN A 543 9.88 -0.18 12.72
C GLN A 543 8.77 0.87 12.65
N ILE A 544 8.28 1.39 13.79
CA ILE A 544 7.31 2.48 13.83
C ILE A 544 7.85 3.73 13.11
N PHE A 545 9.10 4.12 13.35
CA PHE A 545 9.75 5.23 12.62
C PHE A 545 9.82 4.94 11.11
N SER A 546 10.08 3.68 10.71
CA SER A 546 10.08 3.23 9.32
C SER A 546 8.69 3.37 8.67
N LEU A 547 7.64 2.90 9.34
CA LEU A 547 6.27 2.97 8.84
C LEU A 547 5.81 4.42 8.60
N HIS A 548 6.21 5.34 9.50
CA HIS A 548 5.95 6.78 9.35
C HIS A 548 6.88 7.48 8.34
N GLY A 549 7.92 6.80 7.83
CA GLY A 549 8.84 7.36 6.84
C GLY A 549 9.80 8.42 7.39
N LEU A 550 10.06 8.39 8.70
CA LEU A 550 10.90 9.35 9.43
C LEU A 550 12.36 8.89 9.60
N VAL A 551 12.70 7.71 9.07
CA VAL A 551 14.06 7.13 9.11
C VAL A 551 15.12 8.07 8.52
N PRO A 552 14.92 8.71 7.34
CA PRO A 552 15.92 9.65 6.80
C PRO A 552 16.15 10.86 7.71
N LEU A 553 15.10 11.36 8.39
CA LEU A 553 15.21 12.46 9.33
C LEU A 553 15.95 12.04 10.60
N LEU A 554 15.62 10.86 11.16
CA LEU A 554 16.30 10.29 12.31
C LEU A 554 17.79 10.02 12.01
N ALA A 555 18.11 9.47 10.83
CA ALA A 555 19.51 9.29 10.42
C ALA A 555 20.27 10.63 10.39
N GLY A 556 19.65 11.68 9.84
CA GLY A 556 20.23 13.02 9.81
C GLY A 556 20.47 13.65 11.19
N THR A 557 19.72 13.27 12.23
CA THR A 557 19.96 13.75 13.61
C THR A 557 20.94 12.89 14.38
N LEU A 558 21.04 11.59 14.07
CA LEU A 558 21.99 10.67 14.69
C LEU A 558 23.43 10.86 14.19
N MET A 559 23.65 11.22 12.92
CA MET A 559 25.01 11.43 12.37
C MET A 559 25.81 12.51 13.12
N PRO A 560 25.28 13.72 13.41
CA PRO A 560 25.95 14.71 14.25
C PRO A 560 26.29 14.19 15.65
N LEU A 561 25.38 13.43 16.27
CA LEU A 561 25.62 12.85 17.60
C LEU A 561 26.78 11.84 17.57
N CYS A 562 26.85 11.00 16.53
CA CYS A 562 27.95 10.06 16.35
C CYS A 562 29.30 10.79 16.14
N GLU A 563 29.33 11.83 15.31
CA GLU A 563 30.54 12.59 15.03
C GLU A 563 31.10 13.27 16.30
N VAL A 564 30.23 13.90 17.10
CA VAL A 564 30.58 14.60 18.33
C VAL A 564 30.99 13.62 19.44
N PHE A 565 30.08 12.72 19.87
CA PHE A 565 30.34 11.84 21.01
C PHE A 565 31.43 10.80 20.73
N GLY A 566 31.63 10.40 19.46
CA GLY A 566 32.73 9.51 19.10
C GLY A 566 34.10 10.19 19.12
N SER A 567 34.14 11.53 19.02
CA SER A 567 35.36 12.34 19.07
C SER A 567 35.72 12.83 20.48
N THR A 568 34.77 12.80 21.42
CA THR A 568 34.98 13.25 22.79
C THR A 568 35.94 12.33 23.55
N SER A 569 36.77 12.92 24.42
CA SER A 569 37.62 12.13 25.32
C SER A 569 36.77 11.29 26.30
N PRO A 570 37.22 10.09 26.70
CA PRO A 570 36.46 9.22 27.60
C PRO A 570 36.38 9.72 29.06
N ASN A 571 37.00 10.84 29.38
CA ASN A 571 36.97 11.45 30.72
C ASN A 571 35.65 12.19 31.01
N VAL A 572 34.80 12.39 29.99
CA VAL A 572 33.49 13.01 30.16
C VAL A 572 32.48 11.94 30.60
N SER A 573 32.07 11.99 31.87
CA SER A 573 31.07 11.11 32.46
C SER A 573 30.04 11.88 33.26
N TRP A 574 28.81 11.36 33.30
CA TRP A 574 27.71 11.91 34.07
C TRP A 574 27.17 10.86 35.04
N THR A 575 26.72 11.29 36.21
CA THR A 575 25.99 10.42 37.14
C THR A 575 24.49 10.49 36.83
N LEU A 576 23.89 9.36 36.44
CA LEU A 576 22.45 9.28 36.24
C LEU A 576 21.70 9.38 37.59
N PRO A 577 20.41 9.78 37.59
CA PRO A 577 19.57 9.78 38.80
C PRO A 577 19.48 8.42 39.50
N THR A 578 19.76 7.33 38.77
CA THR A 578 19.83 5.94 39.26
C THR A 578 21.13 5.60 40.01
N GLY A 579 22.12 6.50 39.99
CA GLY A 579 23.46 6.29 40.55
C GLY A 579 24.46 5.61 39.60
N GLU A 580 24.06 5.28 38.36
CA GLU A 580 24.94 4.69 37.34
C GLU A 580 25.78 5.77 36.62
N GLU A 581 27.07 5.48 36.38
CA GLU A 581 27.95 6.33 35.59
C GLU A 581 27.71 6.15 34.08
N LEU A 582 27.27 7.22 33.42
CA LEU A 582 27.14 7.30 31.98
C LEU A 582 28.42 7.88 31.37
N THR A 583 28.99 7.21 30.37
CA THR A 583 30.17 7.68 29.63
C THR A 583 29.80 8.19 28.25
N SER A 584 30.65 9.07 27.68
CA SER A 584 30.54 9.50 26.28
C SER A 584 30.54 8.31 25.29
N HIS A 585 31.32 7.27 25.57
CA HIS A 585 31.35 6.02 24.80
C HIS A 585 30.02 5.28 24.78
N ALA A 586 29.26 5.30 25.88
CA ALA A 586 27.93 4.69 25.95
C ALA A 586 26.91 5.46 25.09
N VAL A 587 26.91 6.79 25.15
CA VAL A 587 26.05 7.65 24.31
C VAL A 587 26.38 7.45 22.84
N PHE A 588 27.67 7.48 22.49
CA PHE A 588 28.15 7.18 21.13
C PHE A 588 27.70 5.80 20.66
N SER A 589 27.89 4.76 21.49
CA SER A 589 27.51 3.40 21.12
C SER A 589 26.01 3.26 20.89
N ASN A 590 25.17 3.86 21.73
CA ASN A 590 23.72 3.84 21.54
C ASN A 590 23.31 4.58 20.26
N ALA A 591 23.91 5.75 19.97
CA ALA A 591 23.63 6.51 18.75
C ALA A 591 24.09 5.76 17.49
N PHE A 592 25.32 5.23 17.49
CA PHE A 592 25.93 4.59 16.35
C PHE A 592 25.28 3.24 16.02
N THR A 593 24.98 2.41 17.03
CA THR A 593 24.29 1.14 16.82
C THR A 593 22.85 1.33 16.33
N LEU A 594 22.15 2.37 16.81
CA LEU A 594 20.85 2.75 16.29
C LEU A 594 20.94 3.23 14.84
N LEU A 595 21.91 4.10 14.53
CA LEU A 595 22.15 4.63 13.20
C LEU A 595 22.42 3.50 12.19
N LEU A 596 23.26 2.53 12.56
CA LEU A 596 23.55 1.36 11.74
C LEU A 596 22.31 0.51 11.45
N ARG A 597 21.36 0.45 12.38
CA ARG A 597 20.09 -0.29 12.17
C ARG A 597 19.15 0.40 11.18
N LEU A 598 19.36 1.67 10.87
CA LEU A 598 18.54 2.41 9.89
C LEU A 598 18.90 2.07 8.44
N TRP A 599 20.02 1.40 8.20
CA TRP A 599 20.45 0.99 6.87
C TRP A 599 20.99 -0.45 6.85
N ARG A 600 21.20 -1.02 5.66
CA ARG A 600 21.62 -2.43 5.52
C ARG A 600 23.13 -2.62 5.66
N PHE A 601 23.72 -2.21 6.79
CA PHE A 601 25.18 -2.30 6.98
C PHE A 601 25.71 -3.74 7.04
N ASN A 602 24.84 -4.67 7.42
CA ASN A 602 25.17 -6.08 7.62
C ASN A 602 25.26 -6.88 6.32
N HIS A 603 24.71 -6.34 5.22
CA HIS A 603 24.73 -7.04 3.95
C HIS A 603 26.00 -6.66 3.19
N PRO A 604 26.79 -7.64 2.72
CA PRO A 604 27.79 -7.36 1.70
C PRO A 604 27.07 -6.74 0.48
N PRO A 605 27.66 -5.76 -0.23
CA PRO A 605 27.06 -5.19 -1.41
C PRO A 605 26.77 -6.34 -2.37
N PHE A 606 25.50 -6.52 -2.70
CA PHE A 606 25.04 -7.54 -3.63
C PHE A 606 25.87 -7.44 -4.92
N GLU A 607 26.56 -8.54 -5.23
CA GLU A 607 27.24 -8.91 -6.49
C GLU A 607 27.52 -7.75 -7.48
N ASN A 608 28.70 -7.14 -7.33
CA ASN A 608 29.48 -6.62 -8.46
C ASN A 608 30.03 -7.79 -9.30
N ALA A 609 29.14 -8.61 -9.87
CA ALA A 609 29.50 -9.65 -10.82
C ALA A 609 28.60 -9.54 -12.06
N MET A 610 29.09 -8.74 -13.01
CA MET A 610 28.72 -8.71 -14.43
C MET A 610 27.38 -8.04 -14.80
N GLY A 611 27.41 -6.70 -14.89
CA GLY A 611 26.41 -5.91 -15.61
C GLY A 611 26.68 -4.42 -15.48
N ASP A 612 27.09 -3.76 -16.58
CA ASP A 612 27.29 -2.31 -16.68
C ASP A 612 25.95 -1.56 -16.59
N ALA A 613 25.44 -1.43 -15.36
CA ALA A 613 24.51 -0.40 -14.87
C ALA A 613 23.77 -0.95 -13.65
N THR A 614 24.40 -0.98 -12.47
CA THR A 614 23.64 -1.14 -11.23
C THR A 614 22.70 0.06 -11.08
N PRO A 615 21.38 -0.15 -10.96
CA PRO A 615 20.48 0.96 -10.70
C PRO A 615 20.80 1.52 -9.31
N VAL A 616 21.21 2.79 -9.28
CA VAL A 616 21.64 3.62 -8.13
C VAL A 616 20.57 3.76 -7.01
N GLY A 617 19.53 2.92 -6.95
CA GLY A 617 18.33 3.16 -6.13
C GLY A 617 17.87 2.06 -5.17
N SER A 618 18.51 0.88 -5.08
CA SER A 618 17.97 -0.24 -4.28
C SER A 618 18.70 -0.54 -2.97
N GLN A 619 19.92 -0.04 -2.76
CA GLN A 619 20.68 -0.26 -1.52
C GLN A 619 20.53 0.94 -0.59
N LEU A 620 19.99 0.69 0.61
CA LEU A 620 19.92 1.68 1.69
C LEU A 620 21.34 1.99 2.16
N THR A 621 21.93 3.08 1.66
CA THR A 621 23.21 3.63 2.13
C THR A 621 22.98 4.90 2.94
N PRO A 622 23.95 5.29 3.79
CA PRO A 622 23.91 6.57 4.49
C PRO A 622 23.73 7.78 3.54
N GLU A 623 24.39 7.78 2.38
CA GLU A 623 24.25 8.83 1.36
C GLU A 623 22.84 8.86 0.77
N TYR A 624 22.25 7.69 0.52
CA TYR A 624 20.88 7.59 0.02
C TYR A 624 19.87 8.13 1.05
N LEU A 625 20.06 7.83 2.34
CA LEU A 625 19.21 8.38 3.40
C LEU A 625 19.29 9.91 3.47
N LEU A 626 20.51 10.48 3.38
CA LEU A 626 20.67 11.94 3.33
C LEU A 626 20.06 12.55 2.07
N LEU A 627 20.18 11.88 0.91
CA LEU A 627 19.54 12.30 -0.32
C LEU A 627 18.01 12.37 -0.18
N VAL A 628 17.40 11.31 0.35
CA VAL A 628 15.93 11.25 0.59
C VAL A 628 15.50 12.29 1.62
N ARG A 629 16.29 12.50 2.69
CA ARG A 629 16.03 13.56 3.67
C ARG A 629 16.04 14.93 3.00
N ASN A 630 17.09 15.23 2.25
CA ASN A 630 17.28 16.53 1.60
C ASN A 630 16.23 16.78 0.51
N SER A 631 15.81 15.74 -0.23
CA SER A 631 14.71 15.87 -1.19
C SER A 631 13.38 16.15 -0.48
N LYS A 632 13.06 15.40 0.59
CA LYS A 632 11.84 15.62 1.38
C LYS A 632 11.79 17.04 1.98
N LEU A 633 12.92 17.55 2.48
CA LEU A 633 13.01 18.91 3.01
C LEU A 633 12.95 19.99 1.91
N SER A 634 13.54 19.72 0.74
CA SER A 634 13.47 20.65 -0.40
C SER A 634 12.05 20.74 -0.98
N ASP A 635 11.31 19.64 -0.99
CA ASP A 635 9.91 19.60 -1.45
C ASP A 635 8.95 20.16 -0.38
N PHE A 636 9.37 20.19 0.89
CA PHE A 636 8.58 20.67 2.03
C PHE A 636 8.13 22.12 1.84
N GLY A 637 6.80 22.33 1.83
CA GLY A 637 6.19 23.65 1.69
C GLY A 637 6.12 24.19 0.27
N LYS A 638 6.49 23.41 -0.76
CA LYS A 638 6.33 23.79 -2.17
C LYS A 638 5.01 23.30 -2.79
N SER A 639 4.45 22.21 -2.29
CA SER A 639 3.19 21.67 -2.80
C SER A 639 1.99 22.07 -1.92
N PRO A 640 0.79 22.29 -2.51
CA PRO A 640 -0.44 22.52 -1.74
C PRO A 640 -0.76 21.37 -0.78
N LYS A 641 -0.32 20.14 -1.10
CA LYS A 641 -0.42 18.96 -0.21
C LYS A 641 0.44 19.09 1.05
N ASP A 642 1.63 19.68 0.92
CA ASP A 642 2.54 19.87 2.06
C ASP A 642 2.07 20.98 2.99
N HIS A 643 1.40 22.02 2.47
CA HIS A 643 0.76 23.04 3.31
C HIS A 643 -0.36 22.47 4.19
N MET A 644 -1.10 21.45 3.73
CA MET A 644 -2.13 20.78 4.52
C MET A 644 -1.52 19.81 5.55
N LYS A 645 -0.45 19.09 5.19
CA LYS A 645 0.37 18.34 6.18
C LYS A 645 0.95 19.27 7.25
N LEU A 646 1.38 20.48 6.87
CA LEU A 646 1.88 21.51 7.79
C LEU A 646 0.80 21.99 8.76
N LYS A 647 -0.49 22.04 8.34
CA LYS A 647 -1.62 22.36 9.22
C LYS A 647 -1.88 21.28 10.28
N ARG A 648 -1.54 20.01 10.00
CA ARG A 648 -1.64 18.92 11.00
C ARG A 648 -0.47 18.96 11.99
N MET A 649 0.70 19.42 11.56
CA MET A 649 1.88 19.52 12.42
C MET A 649 1.70 20.58 13.51
N SER A 650 2.19 20.28 14.72
CA SER A 650 2.21 21.22 15.82
C SER A 650 2.99 22.49 15.45
N LYS A 651 2.45 23.65 15.84
CA LYS A 651 3.14 24.95 15.71
C LYS A 651 4.44 25.02 16.52
N ASN A 652 4.62 24.13 17.49
CA ASN A 652 5.78 24.07 18.36
C ASN A 652 6.96 23.29 17.75
N LEU A 653 6.79 22.66 16.59
CA LEU A 653 7.85 21.91 15.91
C LEU A 653 8.81 22.85 15.16
N ASN A 654 10.08 22.87 15.60
CA ASN A 654 11.18 23.47 14.84
C ASN A 654 12.02 22.36 14.21
N ILE A 655 11.78 22.06 12.93
CA ILE A 655 12.62 21.14 12.16
C ILE A 655 13.68 21.96 11.44
N SER A 656 14.96 21.62 11.62
CA SER A 656 16.04 22.25 10.86
C SER A 656 15.90 21.91 9.37
N LEU A 657 15.77 22.95 8.54
CA LEU A 657 15.68 22.87 7.07
C LEU A 657 17.06 22.81 6.40
N GLU A 658 18.14 22.70 7.18
CA GLU A 658 19.50 22.66 6.64
C GLU A 658 19.77 21.36 5.87
N LEU A 659 20.37 21.52 4.69
CA LEU A 659 20.80 20.41 3.85
C LEU A 659 22.10 19.83 4.40
N ILE A 660 22.10 18.53 4.65
CA ILE A 660 23.23 17.82 5.25
C ILE A 660 23.79 16.84 4.23
N PHE A 661 25.11 16.81 4.08
CA PHE A 661 25.80 15.88 3.19
C PHE A 661 26.79 15.04 3.99
N MET A 662 27.21 13.89 3.45
CA MET A 662 28.17 13.00 4.13
C MET A 662 29.51 13.71 4.41
N ASP A 663 29.87 14.70 3.60
CA ASP A 663 31.08 15.51 3.78
C ASP A 663 31.08 16.35 5.07
N SER A 664 29.90 16.57 5.67
CA SER A 664 29.77 17.25 6.96
C SER A 664 30.27 16.40 8.15
N PHE A 665 30.48 15.09 7.96
CA PHE A 665 30.86 14.15 9.02
C PHE A 665 32.12 13.36 8.63
N PRO A 666 33.32 13.97 8.74
CA PRO A 666 34.55 13.38 8.22
C PRO A 666 34.93 12.07 8.90
N LYS A 667 34.72 11.90 10.22
CA LYS A 667 35.08 10.64 10.90
C LYS A 667 34.11 9.51 10.58
N LEU A 668 32.80 9.79 10.56
CA LEU A 668 31.81 8.82 10.11
C LEU A 668 32.07 8.39 8.65
N LYS A 669 32.38 9.34 7.77
CA LYS A 669 32.76 9.07 6.37
C LYS A 669 34.01 8.21 6.27
N SER A 670 35.02 8.46 7.11
CA SER A 670 36.25 7.66 7.16
C SER A 670 35.96 6.21 7.56
N TRP A 671 35.18 6.00 8.63
CA TRP A 671 34.76 4.66 9.04
C TRP A 671 33.91 3.97 7.96
N TYR A 672 32.99 4.68 7.31
CA TYR A 672 32.17 4.11 6.24
C TYR A 672 33.01 3.68 5.03
N ARG A 673 34.02 4.48 4.66
CA ARG A 673 34.99 4.09 3.62
C ARG A 673 35.80 2.87 4.04
N GLN A 674 36.29 2.82 5.28
CA GLN A 674 37.00 1.65 5.81
C GLN A 674 36.11 0.40 5.77
N HIS A 675 34.82 0.53 6.10
CA HIS A 675 33.84 -0.55 5.97
C HIS A 675 33.67 -1.01 4.50
N GLN A 676 33.55 -0.09 3.54
CA GLN A 676 33.46 -0.43 2.12
C GLN A 676 34.73 -1.11 1.60
N GLU A 677 35.91 -0.58 1.94
CA GLU A 677 37.21 -1.15 1.59
C GLU A 677 37.39 -2.55 2.20
N CYS A 678 36.99 -2.71 3.46
CA CYS A 678 36.98 -3.97 4.18
C CYS A 678 36.08 -5.01 3.50
N ILE A 679 35.06 -4.63 2.75
CA ILE A 679 34.23 -5.57 1.97
C ILE A 679 34.83 -5.83 0.58
N ALA A 680 35.37 -4.81 -0.07
CA ALA A 680 35.93 -4.91 -1.41
C ALA A 680 37.26 -5.68 -1.47
N SER A 681 38.13 -5.57 -0.45
CA SER A 681 39.49 -6.12 -0.46
C SER A 681 39.97 -6.58 0.92
N THR A 682 40.96 -7.49 0.93
CA THR A 682 41.66 -7.88 2.17
C THR A 682 42.33 -6.68 2.81
N LEU A 683 42.40 -6.65 4.15
CA LEU A 683 43.04 -5.57 4.90
C LEU A 683 44.49 -5.35 4.41
N THR A 684 44.86 -4.07 4.26
CA THR A 684 46.23 -3.67 3.96
C THR A 684 47.11 -3.87 5.19
N GLY A 685 48.40 -4.19 4.99
CA GLY A 685 49.32 -4.43 6.10
C GLY A 685 49.46 -3.22 7.02
N LEU A 686 49.35 -3.44 8.33
CA LEU A 686 49.49 -2.39 9.34
C LEU A 686 50.88 -1.76 9.29
N VAL A 687 50.94 -0.44 9.10
CA VAL A 687 52.21 0.31 9.09
C VAL A 687 52.74 0.45 10.51
N GLN A 688 53.94 -0.09 10.76
CA GLN A 688 54.61 -0.07 12.06
C GLN A 688 54.90 1.36 12.53
N GLY A 689 54.67 1.64 13.82
CA GLY A 689 54.96 2.94 14.45
C GLY A 689 53.85 4.00 14.36
N THR A 690 52.68 3.67 13.82
CA THR A 690 51.50 4.56 13.80
C THR A 690 50.74 4.56 15.13
N THR A 691 49.92 5.58 15.37
CA THR A 691 49.01 5.64 16.54
C THR A 691 48.02 4.48 16.55
N VAL A 692 47.53 4.07 15.37
CA VAL A 692 46.67 2.89 15.19
C VAL A 692 47.37 1.62 15.65
N HIS A 693 48.66 1.44 15.35
CA HIS A 693 49.43 0.28 15.81
C HIS A 693 49.49 0.19 17.35
N GLN A 694 49.69 1.31 18.04
CA GLN A 694 49.70 1.33 19.51
C GLN A 694 48.33 0.97 20.11
N ILE A 695 47.24 1.41 19.47
CA ILE A 695 45.88 1.06 19.86
C ILE A 695 45.63 -0.44 19.66
N VAL A 696 46.04 -0.99 18.51
CA VAL A 696 45.91 -2.43 18.20
C VAL A 696 46.64 -3.29 19.24
N ASP A 697 47.89 -2.94 19.59
CA ASP A 697 48.67 -3.65 20.61
C ASP A 697 47.98 -3.58 21.99
N ALA A 698 47.45 -2.41 22.36
CA ALA A 698 46.75 -2.24 23.62
C ALA A 698 45.44 -3.06 23.67
N LEU A 699 44.69 -3.10 22.57
CA LEU A 699 43.46 -3.90 22.45
C LEU A 699 43.74 -5.40 22.51
N LEU A 700 44.77 -5.89 21.81
CA LEU A 700 45.19 -7.30 21.86
C LEU A 700 45.61 -7.72 23.28
N ASN A 701 46.40 -6.88 23.96
CA ASN A 701 46.82 -7.11 25.34
C ASN A 701 45.64 -7.15 26.33
N MET A 702 44.63 -6.31 26.09
CA MET A 702 43.38 -6.34 26.85
C MET A 702 42.60 -7.63 26.61
N MET A 703 42.34 -7.99 25.34
CA MET A 703 41.52 -9.15 24.97
C MET A 703 42.13 -10.49 25.42
N PHE A 704 43.47 -10.61 25.44
CA PHE A 704 44.15 -11.90 25.60
C PHE A 704 45.11 -11.97 26.79
N ARG A 705 44.92 -11.11 27.81
CA ARG A 705 45.81 -10.93 28.99
C ARG A 705 46.16 -12.21 29.77
N LYS A 706 45.35 -13.27 29.67
CA LYS A 706 45.62 -14.57 30.31
C LYS A 706 46.72 -15.38 29.60
N ILE A 707 46.90 -15.20 28.29
CA ILE A 707 47.85 -15.98 27.49
C ILE A 707 49.29 -15.47 27.73
N SER A 708 49.46 -14.17 27.99
CA SER A 708 50.76 -13.55 28.27
C SER A 708 51.34 -13.86 29.66
N ARG A 709 50.56 -14.43 30.60
CA ARG A 709 51.07 -14.92 31.90
C ARG A 709 51.42 -16.41 31.93
N GLY A 710 50.98 -17.21 30.95
CA GLY A 710 51.17 -18.66 30.94
C GLY A 710 52.45 -19.16 30.25
N GLY A 711 53.26 -18.25 29.69
CA GLY A 711 54.36 -18.57 28.79
C GLY A 711 55.78 -18.37 29.34
N GLN A 712 56.03 -18.63 30.63
CA GLN A 712 57.40 -18.79 31.14
C GLN A 712 57.45 -19.87 32.23
N SER A 713 57.63 -21.11 31.81
CA SER A 713 58.27 -22.14 32.61
C SER A 713 59.04 -23.04 31.67
N LEU A 714 60.34 -22.79 31.57
CA LEU A 714 61.41 -23.79 31.55
C LEU A 714 62.73 -23.05 31.76
N THR A 715 63.44 -23.48 32.80
CA THR A 715 64.82 -23.15 33.20
C THR A 715 65.11 -21.76 33.81
N SER A 716 65.04 -21.65 35.14
CA SER A 716 66.23 -21.36 35.98
C SER A 716 65.94 -21.61 37.46
N THR A 717 66.76 -22.46 38.05
CA THR A 717 66.81 -22.84 39.47
C THR A 717 67.20 -21.67 40.40
N THR A 718 66.58 -21.67 41.59
CA THR A 718 67.10 -21.20 42.90
C THR A 718 67.61 -19.77 43.04
N SER A 719 66.89 -18.93 43.79
CA SER A 719 67.27 -18.46 45.14
C SER A 719 66.35 -17.31 45.59
N GLY A 720 65.83 -17.40 46.82
CA GLY A 720 64.77 -16.54 47.33
C GLY A 720 65.21 -15.21 47.93
N SER A 721 64.23 -14.31 48.04
CA SER A 721 64.10 -13.39 49.18
C SER A 721 62.71 -12.74 49.15
N SER A 722 62.02 -12.88 50.27
CA SER A 722 60.71 -12.34 50.63
C SER A 722 60.76 -10.85 50.98
N SER A 723 59.82 -10.04 50.45
CA SER A 723 59.22 -8.93 51.20
C SER A 723 57.97 -8.34 50.52
N SER A 724 56.85 -8.45 51.27
CA SER A 724 55.58 -7.68 51.27
C SER A 724 54.67 -7.62 50.04
N PRO A 725 53.44 -8.18 50.14
CA PRO A 725 52.29 -7.81 49.34
C PRO A 725 51.50 -6.69 50.04
N ALA A 726 51.50 -5.47 49.51
CA ALA A 726 50.58 -4.41 49.97
C ALA A 726 50.48 -3.24 48.98
N SER A 727 49.58 -3.36 48.00
CA SER A 727 48.60 -2.31 47.66
C SER A 727 47.53 -2.96 46.77
N GLY A 728 46.60 -3.65 47.42
CA GLY A 728 45.36 -4.09 46.78
C GLY A 728 44.47 -2.89 46.46
N ALA A 729 43.72 -3.03 45.37
CA ALA A 729 42.60 -2.18 44.91
C ALA A 729 42.87 -1.06 43.88
N GLU A 730 43.85 -1.21 42.97
CA GLU A 730 43.88 -0.41 41.71
C GLU A 730 43.89 -1.27 40.42
N ASP A 731 43.38 -2.50 40.48
CA ASP A 731 43.44 -3.47 39.35
C ASP A 731 42.15 -3.56 38.51
N VAL A 732 41.22 -2.59 38.62
CA VAL A 732 39.94 -2.60 37.89
C VAL A 732 40.00 -1.62 36.70
N SER A 733 40.23 -2.18 35.50
CA SER A 733 40.16 -1.54 34.18
C SER A 733 41.20 -0.45 33.85
N MET A 734 42.29 -0.81 33.18
CA MET A 734 42.97 0.14 32.29
C MET A 734 42.03 0.42 31.10
N ARG A 735 41.06 1.32 31.26
CA ARG A 735 40.27 1.86 30.14
C ARG A 735 41.25 2.53 29.17
N LEU A 736 41.32 2.08 27.92
CA LEU A 736 41.99 2.85 26.87
C LEU A 736 41.37 4.26 26.87
N LYS A 737 42.17 5.28 27.19
CA LYS A 737 41.70 6.67 27.24
C LYS A 737 41.74 7.31 25.85
N VAL A 738 41.10 6.66 24.88
CA VAL A 738 41.12 7.06 23.47
C VAL A 738 39.69 7.32 22.98
N PRO A 739 39.47 8.28 22.07
CA PRO A 739 38.19 8.47 21.37
C PRO A 739 37.64 7.17 20.77
N ALA A 740 36.32 7.06 20.69
CA ALA A 740 35.66 5.84 20.21
C ALA A 740 35.98 5.56 18.73
N TRP A 741 36.11 6.60 17.90
CA TRP A 741 36.46 6.46 16.48
C TRP A 741 37.82 5.79 16.27
N ASP A 742 38.82 6.10 17.09
CA ASP A 742 40.17 5.53 16.95
C ASP A 742 40.19 4.04 17.37
N ILE A 743 39.33 3.65 18.33
CA ILE A 743 39.11 2.23 18.68
C ILE A 743 38.47 1.47 17.51
N LEU A 744 37.49 2.08 16.83
CA LEU A 744 36.84 1.49 15.66
C LEU A 744 37.81 1.37 14.46
N GLU A 745 38.71 2.34 14.29
CA GLU A 745 39.74 2.31 13.23
C GLU A 745 40.73 1.14 13.42
N GLY A 746 41.12 0.86 14.67
CA GLY A 746 42.05 -0.23 15.00
C GLY A 746 41.40 -1.62 15.07
N ALA A 747 40.09 -1.71 15.29
CA ALA A 747 39.38 -2.97 15.51
C ALA A 747 39.53 -4.02 14.38
N PRO A 748 39.46 -3.70 13.07
CA PRO A 748 39.62 -4.69 12.01
C PRO A 748 40.96 -5.44 12.05
N TYR A 749 42.05 -4.73 12.37
CA TYR A 749 43.39 -5.33 12.47
C TYR A 749 43.51 -6.28 13.66
N VAL A 750 42.87 -5.94 14.78
CA VAL A 750 42.78 -6.81 15.96
C VAL A 750 42.04 -8.10 15.61
N LEU A 751 40.94 -7.98 14.86
CA LEU A 751 40.13 -9.13 14.44
C LEU A 751 40.87 -10.04 13.47
N ASP A 752 41.58 -9.47 12.49
CA ASP A 752 42.41 -10.23 11.56
C ASP A 752 43.51 -11.01 12.29
N ALA A 753 44.24 -10.35 13.19
CA ALA A 753 45.27 -10.99 14.00
C ALA A 753 44.70 -12.12 14.87
N ALA A 754 43.54 -11.90 15.50
CA ALA A 754 42.88 -12.89 16.35
C ALA A 754 42.36 -14.11 15.56
N LEU A 755 41.72 -13.90 14.40
CA LEU A 755 41.28 -14.98 13.51
C LEU A 755 42.48 -15.76 12.95
N THR A 756 43.52 -15.07 12.51
CA THR A 756 44.76 -15.68 12.01
C THR A 756 45.42 -16.52 13.10
N ALA A 757 45.52 -16.02 14.33
CA ALA A 757 46.06 -16.78 15.45
C ALA A 757 45.22 -18.02 15.77
N CYS A 758 43.89 -17.92 15.69
CA CYS A 758 42.98 -19.05 15.89
C CYS A 758 43.10 -20.10 14.79
N ALA A 759 43.17 -19.68 13.51
CA ALA A 759 43.34 -20.59 12.38
C ALA A 759 44.67 -21.37 12.43
N HIS A 760 45.72 -20.78 12.99
CA HIS A 760 47.02 -21.43 13.20
C HIS A 760 47.11 -22.19 14.54
N GLY A 761 46.02 -22.28 15.32
CA GLY A 761 45.98 -23.00 16.60
C GLY A 761 46.75 -22.33 17.74
N ARG A 762 47.17 -21.07 17.59
CA ARG A 762 47.86 -20.30 18.64
C ARG A 762 46.89 -19.73 19.68
N LEU A 763 45.64 -19.54 19.29
CA LEU A 763 44.55 -19.03 20.13
C LEU A 763 43.41 -20.05 20.17
N LEU A 764 42.95 -20.43 21.37
CA LEU A 764 41.81 -21.33 21.52
C LEU A 764 40.51 -20.63 21.10
N PRO A 765 39.55 -21.33 20.44
CA PRO A 765 38.26 -20.74 20.07
C PRO A 765 37.47 -20.10 21.22
N ARG A 766 37.59 -20.67 22.42
CA ARG A 766 36.96 -20.12 23.63
C ARG A 766 37.56 -18.77 24.02
N ASP A 767 38.89 -18.66 23.95
CA ASP A 767 39.61 -17.43 24.24
C ASP A 767 39.32 -16.36 23.19
N LEU A 768 39.16 -16.75 21.91
CA LEU A 768 38.70 -15.87 20.84
C LEU A 768 37.30 -15.32 21.15
N ALA A 769 36.34 -16.18 21.48
CA ALA A 769 34.97 -15.74 21.78
C ALA A 769 34.91 -14.82 23.00
N THR A 770 35.68 -15.09 24.05
CA THR A 770 35.79 -14.20 25.22
C THR A 770 36.49 -12.90 24.87
N GLY A 771 37.56 -12.92 24.07
CA GLY A 771 38.26 -11.70 23.65
C GLY A 771 37.35 -10.79 22.82
N LEU A 772 36.59 -11.35 21.88
CA LEU A 772 35.58 -10.60 21.10
C LEU A 772 34.51 -9.98 22.00
N LYS A 773 34.11 -10.70 23.06
CA LYS A 773 33.18 -10.18 24.05
C LYS A 773 33.81 -9.05 24.87
N ASP A 774 35.05 -9.18 25.31
CA ASP A 774 35.76 -8.14 26.06
C ASP A 774 35.90 -6.85 25.23
N LEU A 775 36.12 -6.97 23.91
CA LEU A 775 36.12 -5.83 22.99
C LEU A 775 34.75 -5.15 22.88
N ALA A 776 33.67 -5.94 22.81
CA ALA A 776 32.31 -5.44 22.77
C ALA A 776 31.85 -4.82 24.10
N ASP A 777 32.30 -5.37 25.23
CA ASP A 777 32.02 -4.86 26.56
C ASP A 777 32.81 -3.56 26.83
N LEU A 778 33.99 -3.38 26.23
CA LEU A 778 34.73 -2.11 26.25
C LEU A 778 33.97 -1.00 25.51
N LEU A 779 33.60 -1.26 24.27
CA LEU A 779 32.90 -0.33 23.41
C LEU A 779 31.88 -1.09 22.54
N PRO A 780 30.58 -1.06 22.86
CA PRO A 780 29.59 -1.81 22.09
C PRO A 780 29.49 -1.48 20.60
N ALA A 781 29.88 -0.27 20.21
CA ALA A 781 30.00 0.10 18.80
C ALA A 781 30.96 -0.81 18.00
N THR A 782 31.92 -1.46 18.64
CA THR A 782 32.86 -2.40 17.99
C THR A 782 32.16 -3.62 17.39
N LEU A 783 30.97 -3.99 17.90
CA LEU A 783 30.15 -5.06 17.33
C LEU A 783 29.85 -4.83 15.85
N ALA A 784 29.67 -3.58 15.44
CA ALA A 784 29.48 -3.23 14.03
C ALA A 784 30.70 -3.59 13.18
N THR A 785 31.90 -3.34 13.71
CA THR A 785 33.16 -3.62 13.04
C THR A 785 33.46 -5.12 13.04
N ILE A 786 33.14 -5.82 14.13
CA ILE A 786 33.19 -7.29 14.21
C ILE A 786 32.32 -7.90 13.13
N VAL A 787 31.06 -7.48 13.06
CA VAL A 787 30.12 -7.96 12.04
C VAL A 787 30.64 -7.63 10.64
N SER A 788 31.00 -6.37 10.37
CA SER A 788 31.53 -5.95 9.07
C SER A 788 32.72 -6.80 8.61
N TYR A 789 33.71 -6.98 9.47
CA TYR A 789 34.93 -7.72 9.13
C TYR A 789 34.65 -9.20 8.91
N LEU A 790 33.97 -9.85 9.86
CA LEU A 790 33.64 -11.26 9.74
C LEU A 790 32.72 -11.52 8.53
N SER A 791 31.77 -10.62 8.25
CA SER A 791 30.93 -10.67 7.05
C SER A 791 31.75 -10.71 5.77
N ALA A 792 32.72 -9.80 5.64
CA ALA A 792 33.57 -9.70 4.47
C ALA A 792 34.48 -10.94 4.32
N GLU A 793 34.99 -11.48 5.42
CA GLU A 793 35.82 -12.69 5.38
C GLU A 793 35.02 -13.96 5.05
N VAL A 794 33.76 -14.04 5.48
CA VAL A 794 32.84 -15.12 5.08
C VAL A 794 32.57 -15.08 3.58
N THR A 795 32.24 -13.90 3.03
CA THR A 795 31.89 -13.75 1.61
C THR A 795 33.08 -13.99 0.69
N ARG A 796 34.31 -13.72 1.16
CA ARG A 796 35.55 -14.06 0.46
C ARG A 796 35.82 -15.56 0.37
N GLY A 797 35.35 -16.34 1.34
CA GLY A 797 35.55 -17.79 1.36
C GLY A 797 37.01 -18.25 1.50
N ILE A 798 37.91 -17.39 2.01
CA ILE A 798 39.36 -17.70 2.13
C ILE A 798 39.64 -18.67 3.29
N TRP A 799 38.83 -18.61 4.36
CA TRP A 799 39.07 -19.36 5.59
C TRP A 799 38.59 -20.81 5.50
N LYS A 800 39.41 -21.75 5.99
CA LYS A 800 39.02 -23.16 6.08
C LYS A 800 37.83 -23.34 7.05
N PRO A 801 36.86 -24.20 6.71
CA PRO A 801 35.74 -24.50 7.60
C PRO A 801 36.22 -25.30 8.83
N VAL A 802 35.47 -25.18 9.93
CA VAL A 802 35.81 -25.75 11.24
C VAL A 802 34.69 -26.68 11.72
N PHE A 803 35.07 -27.73 12.44
CA PHE A 803 34.16 -28.75 12.97
C PHE A 803 33.49 -28.29 14.27
N MET A 804 32.16 -28.31 14.28
CA MET A 804 31.31 -28.00 15.45
C MET A 804 31.14 -29.24 16.33
N ASN A 805 32.23 -29.67 16.98
CA ASN A 805 32.38 -30.98 17.64
C ASN A 805 31.99 -31.03 19.14
N GLY A 806 31.76 -29.87 19.78
CA GLY A 806 31.45 -29.76 21.21
C GLY A 806 32.67 -29.61 22.12
N THR A 807 33.89 -29.91 21.65
CA THR A 807 35.12 -29.74 22.42
C THR A 807 35.71 -28.35 22.21
N ASP A 808 36.01 -28.04 20.94
CA ASP A 808 36.65 -26.79 20.52
C ASP A 808 35.59 -25.73 20.22
N TRP A 809 34.53 -26.13 19.52
CA TRP A 809 33.39 -25.29 19.14
C TRP A 809 32.06 -25.90 19.63
N PRO A 810 30.99 -25.09 19.84
CA PRO A 810 29.68 -25.60 20.27
C PRO A 810 29.11 -26.67 19.31
N SER A 811 28.45 -27.72 19.81
CA SER A 811 27.90 -28.79 18.95
C SER A 811 26.39 -28.64 18.67
N PRO A 812 25.94 -28.67 17.39
CA PRO A 812 24.52 -28.65 17.03
C PRO A 812 23.84 -30.02 17.12
N SER A 813 24.59 -31.11 17.38
CA SER A 813 24.15 -32.50 17.15
C SER A 813 22.84 -32.89 17.86
N ALA A 814 22.54 -32.29 19.01
CA ALA A 814 21.33 -32.59 19.77
C ALA A 814 20.02 -32.23 19.04
N ASN A 815 20.02 -31.17 18.22
CA ASN A 815 18.81 -30.62 17.62
C ASN A 815 18.84 -30.62 16.08
N LEU A 816 19.99 -30.83 15.45
CA LEU A 816 20.16 -30.64 14.00
C LEU A 816 19.19 -31.49 13.17
N PHE A 817 19.06 -32.79 13.49
CA PHE A 817 18.13 -33.68 12.79
C PHE A 817 16.67 -33.23 12.92
N MET A 818 16.25 -32.82 14.13
CA MET A 818 14.90 -32.31 14.39
C MET A 818 14.62 -31.02 13.60
N VAL A 819 15.59 -30.09 13.58
CA VAL A 819 15.49 -28.82 12.83
C VAL A 819 15.38 -29.08 11.33
N GLU A 820 16.19 -29.99 10.78
CA GLU A 820 16.12 -30.35 9.35
C GLU A 820 14.79 -31.00 8.97
N GLU A 821 14.26 -31.91 9.81
CA GLU A 821 12.95 -32.53 9.57
C GLU A 821 11.82 -31.49 9.62
N GLN A 822 11.89 -30.55 10.56
CA GLN A 822 10.94 -29.44 10.65
C GLN A 822 11.02 -28.49 9.45
N ILE A 823 12.23 -28.18 8.95
CA ILE A 823 12.41 -27.39 7.73
C ILE A 823 11.76 -28.10 6.54
N LYS A 824 11.98 -29.42 6.38
CA LYS A 824 11.33 -30.22 5.32
C LYS A 824 9.80 -30.15 5.42
N LYS A 825 9.24 -30.24 6.64
CA LYS A 825 7.79 -30.10 6.86
C LYS A 825 7.27 -28.71 6.46
N ILE A 826 7.98 -27.64 6.81
CA ILE A 826 7.61 -26.26 6.43
C ILE A 826 7.58 -26.13 4.90
N ILE A 827 8.62 -26.61 4.22
CA ILE A 827 8.73 -26.43 2.77
C ILE A 827 7.70 -27.29 2.02
N ALA A 828 7.52 -28.56 2.44
CA ALA A 828 6.49 -29.43 1.88
C ALA A 828 5.07 -28.86 2.06
N ALA A 829 4.79 -28.20 3.19
CA ALA A 829 3.50 -27.53 3.42
C ALA A 829 3.21 -26.40 2.40
N THR A 830 4.24 -25.80 1.80
CA THR A 830 4.10 -24.80 0.74
C THR A 830 3.99 -25.39 -0.66
N GLY A 831 3.91 -26.73 -0.80
CA GLY A 831 3.82 -27.40 -2.10
C GLY A 831 5.13 -27.45 -2.88
N VAL A 832 6.26 -27.20 -2.20
CA VAL A 832 7.61 -27.26 -2.78
C VAL A 832 8.24 -28.60 -2.38
N ASP A 833 8.65 -29.37 -3.38
CA ASP A 833 9.40 -30.61 -3.21
C ASP A 833 10.87 -30.36 -3.53
N ILE A 834 11.74 -30.67 -2.57
CA ILE A 834 13.19 -30.53 -2.72
C ILE A 834 13.76 -31.94 -2.62
N PRO A 835 14.53 -32.41 -3.64
CA PRO A 835 15.21 -33.70 -3.54
C PRO A 835 16.00 -33.71 -2.24
N SER A 836 15.92 -34.80 -1.49
CA SER A 836 16.44 -34.90 -0.12
C SER A 836 17.76 -34.15 0.01
N LEU A 837 17.77 -33.10 0.83
CA LEU A 837 18.97 -32.32 1.17
C LEU A 837 19.99 -33.31 1.75
N ALA A 838 20.77 -33.93 0.87
CA ALA A 838 21.54 -35.11 1.19
C ALA A 838 22.80 -34.65 1.91
N ILE A 839 22.80 -34.82 3.23
CA ILE A 839 24.04 -35.00 3.96
C ILE A 839 24.03 -36.45 4.39
N GLY A 840 24.94 -37.22 3.81
CA GLY A 840 25.20 -38.60 4.20
C GLY A 840 25.37 -38.66 5.71
N GLY A 841 24.71 -39.62 6.35
CA GLY A 841 24.88 -39.86 7.77
C GLY A 841 26.37 -39.94 8.12
N SER A 842 26.73 -39.31 9.26
CA SER A 842 28.01 -39.36 10.00
C SER A 842 29.10 -38.28 9.81
N SER A 843 28.98 -37.29 8.91
CA SER A 843 29.97 -36.17 8.89
C SER A 843 29.65 -35.08 9.94
N PRO A 844 30.63 -34.56 10.70
CA PRO A 844 30.37 -33.50 11.69
C PRO A 844 29.98 -32.18 11.00
N ALA A 845 29.05 -31.43 11.60
CA ALA A 845 28.63 -30.12 11.12
C ALA A 845 29.82 -29.15 11.02
N MET A 846 29.95 -28.46 9.88
CA MET A 846 31.03 -27.52 9.63
C MET A 846 30.49 -26.11 9.40
N LEU A 847 31.21 -25.10 9.91
CA LEU A 847 30.98 -23.69 9.63
C LEU A 847 32.28 -23.01 9.19
N PRO A 848 32.26 -22.00 8.31
CA PRO A 848 33.41 -21.12 8.08
C PRO A 848 33.93 -20.54 9.41
N LEU A 849 35.26 -20.49 9.60
CA LEU A 849 35.86 -20.00 10.86
C LEU A 849 35.30 -18.64 11.33
N PRO A 850 35.19 -17.60 10.48
CA PRO A 850 34.65 -16.31 10.91
C PRO A 850 33.17 -16.41 11.35
N LEU A 851 32.37 -17.24 10.67
CA LEU A 851 30.97 -17.48 11.04
C LEU A 851 30.88 -18.25 12.38
N ALA A 852 31.74 -19.26 12.59
CA ALA A 852 31.80 -19.99 13.86
C ALA A 852 32.18 -19.07 15.04
N ALA A 853 33.12 -18.14 14.83
CA ALA A 853 33.50 -17.11 15.80
C ALA A 853 32.32 -16.19 16.15
N LEU A 854 31.59 -15.70 15.14
CA LEU A 854 30.42 -14.83 15.34
C LEU A 854 29.30 -15.55 16.10
N VAL A 855 28.93 -16.77 15.69
CA VAL A 855 27.92 -17.59 16.37
C VAL A 855 28.30 -17.81 17.83
N SER A 856 29.57 -18.15 18.09
CA SER A 856 30.07 -18.37 19.45
C SER A 856 29.98 -17.12 20.30
N LEU A 857 30.37 -15.95 19.77
CA LEU A 857 30.18 -14.66 20.44
C LEU A 857 28.71 -14.44 20.82
N THR A 858 27.79 -14.61 19.86
CA THR A 858 26.37 -14.34 20.10
C THR A 858 25.75 -15.28 21.16
N ILE A 859 26.22 -16.53 21.22
CA ILE A 859 25.80 -17.53 22.22
C ILE A 859 26.39 -17.21 23.60
N THR A 860 27.50 -16.48 23.72
CA THR A 860 28.08 -16.10 25.03
C THR A 860 27.29 -15.03 25.80
N TYR A 861 26.49 -14.20 25.12
CA TYR A 861 25.69 -13.18 25.79
C TYR A 861 24.57 -13.79 26.64
N LYS A 862 24.26 -13.20 27.79
CA LYS A 862 23.04 -13.55 28.54
C LYS A 862 21.81 -13.01 27.77
N LEU A 863 20.60 -13.34 28.21
CA LEU A 863 19.35 -12.79 27.65
C LEU A 863 18.72 -11.82 28.65
N ASP A 864 19.54 -10.92 29.19
CA ASP A 864 19.08 -9.82 30.02
C ASP A 864 18.81 -8.58 29.17
N LYS A 865 18.07 -7.60 29.73
CA LYS A 865 17.71 -6.36 29.01
C LYS A 865 18.92 -5.54 28.53
N ALA A 866 20.10 -5.73 29.15
CA ALA A 866 21.32 -5.02 28.78
C ALA A 866 21.95 -5.65 27.53
N SER A 867 22.05 -6.97 27.48
CA SER A 867 22.60 -7.74 26.36
C SER A 867 21.66 -7.90 25.18
N GLU A 868 20.35 -7.72 25.39
CA GLU A 868 19.34 -7.71 24.31
C GLU A 868 19.69 -6.68 23.22
N ARG A 869 20.24 -5.52 23.60
CA ARG A 869 20.64 -4.46 22.66
C ARG A 869 21.73 -4.93 21.68
N PHE A 870 22.65 -5.77 22.15
CA PHE A 870 23.73 -6.33 21.31
C PHE A 870 23.19 -7.40 20.37
N ILE A 871 22.31 -8.28 20.88
CA ILE A 871 21.69 -9.35 20.09
C ILE A 871 20.81 -8.76 18.98
N VAL A 872 20.11 -7.66 19.24
CA VAL A 872 19.28 -6.97 18.24
C VAL A 872 20.11 -6.44 17.05
N LEU A 873 21.36 -6.04 17.26
CA LEU A 873 22.26 -5.60 16.19
C LEU A 873 22.87 -6.79 15.42
N ILE A 874 23.40 -7.77 16.15
CA ILE A 874 24.19 -8.88 15.56
C ILE A 874 23.29 -9.99 15.00
N GLY A 875 22.12 -10.23 15.59
CA GLY A 875 21.21 -11.31 15.20
C GLY A 875 20.81 -11.25 13.72
N PRO A 876 20.30 -10.12 13.20
CA PRO A 876 20.01 -9.96 11.77
C PRO A 876 21.24 -10.16 10.89
N ALA A 877 22.41 -9.71 11.32
CA ALA A 877 23.66 -9.91 10.59
C ALA A 877 24.05 -11.38 10.50
N LEU A 878 23.94 -12.10 11.63
CA LEU A 878 24.20 -13.53 11.71
C LEU A 878 23.31 -14.32 10.75
N SER A 879 22.01 -14.00 10.73
CA SER A 879 21.05 -14.60 9.81
C SER A 879 21.39 -14.29 8.35
N SER A 880 21.68 -13.02 8.01
CA SER A 880 22.06 -12.63 6.65
C SER A 880 23.34 -13.32 6.18
N LEU A 881 24.32 -13.52 7.07
CA LEU A 881 25.55 -14.22 6.72
C LEU A 881 25.34 -15.70 6.52
N ALA A 882 24.54 -16.32 7.39
CA ALA A 882 24.15 -17.70 7.25
C ALA A 882 23.36 -17.94 5.95
N GLU A 883 22.51 -16.99 5.54
CA GLU A 883 21.80 -16.99 4.25
C GLU A 883 22.78 -16.95 3.05
N SER A 884 23.91 -16.26 3.17
CA SER A 884 24.94 -16.18 2.11
C SER A 884 25.86 -17.41 2.02
N CYS A 885 25.89 -18.24 3.06
CA CYS A 885 26.72 -19.44 3.13
C CYS A 885 25.98 -20.68 2.56
N PRO A 886 26.72 -21.69 2.05
CA PRO A 886 26.10 -22.92 1.58
C PRO A 886 25.35 -23.64 2.70
N TRP A 887 24.30 -24.36 2.32
CA TRP A 887 23.60 -25.30 3.20
C TRP A 887 24.61 -26.31 3.80
N PRO A 888 24.58 -26.65 5.11
CA PRO A 888 23.54 -26.38 6.12
C PRO A 888 23.92 -25.30 7.18
N CYS A 889 24.58 -24.20 6.81
CA CYS A 889 25.07 -23.21 7.81
C CYS A 889 23.96 -22.64 8.72
N MET A 890 22.82 -22.21 8.18
CA MET A 890 21.71 -21.66 8.98
C MET A 890 20.99 -22.72 9.84
N PRO A 891 20.71 -23.95 9.36
CA PRO A 891 20.26 -25.05 10.24
C PRO A 891 21.18 -25.32 11.43
N ILE A 892 22.50 -25.26 11.25
CA ILE A 892 23.47 -25.41 12.34
C ILE A 892 23.28 -24.27 13.37
N ILE A 893 23.19 -23.03 12.91
CA ILE A 893 23.01 -21.85 13.77
C ILE A 893 21.68 -21.90 14.52
N ALA A 894 20.59 -22.23 13.82
CA ALA A 894 19.27 -22.41 14.41
C ALA A 894 19.28 -23.51 15.48
N SER A 895 19.99 -24.62 15.24
CA SER A 895 20.13 -25.72 16.20
C SER A 895 20.86 -25.29 17.47
N LEU A 896 21.96 -24.54 17.35
CA LEU A 896 22.73 -24.03 18.48
C LEU A 896 21.93 -23.01 19.30
N TRP A 897 21.23 -22.10 18.63
CA TRP A 897 20.39 -21.11 19.32
C TRP A 897 19.14 -21.72 19.95
N ALA A 898 18.53 -22.75 19.33
CA ALA A 898 17.41 -23.48 19.91
C ALA A 898 17.80 -24.23 21.20
N GLN A 899 19.07 -24.65 21.36
CA GLN A 899 19.58 -25.20 22.61
C GLN A 899 19.60 -24.16 23.73
N LYS A 900 19.96 -22.92 23.41
CA LYS A 900 20.03 -21.80 24.37
C LYS A 900 18.65 -21.22 24.70
N VAL A 901 17.79 -21.08 23.70
CA VAL A 901 16.50 -20.39 23.81
C VAL A 901 15.39 -21.22 23.15
N LYS A 902 14.85 -22.17 23.90
CA LYS A 902 13.80 -23.08 23.41
C LYS A 902 12.59 -22.34 22.82
N ARG A 903 12.21 -21.21 23.42
CA ARG A 903 11.07 -20.38 22.95
C ARG A 903 11.25 -19.78 21.55
N TRP A 904 12.48 -19.61 21.08
CA TRP A 904 12.78 -19.06 19.75
C TRP A 904 12.91 -20.14 18.67
N SER A 905 12.74 -21.41 19.02
CA SER A 905 12.96 -22.55 18.12
C SER A 905 12.14 -22.43 16.84
N ASP A 906 10.82 -22.21 16.93
CA ASP A 906 9.96 -22.08 15.74
C ASP A 906 10.39 -20.92 14.83
N PHE A 907 10.75 -19.78 15.41
CA PHE A 907 11.24 -18.61 14.67
C PHE A 907 12.57 -18.91 13.95
N LEU A 908 13.50 -19.57 14.63
CA LEU A 908 14.82 -19.91 14.09
C LEU A 908 14.72 -20.98 13.00
N VAL A 909 13.88 -21.99 13.20
CA VAL A 909 13.60 -23.06 12.23
C VAL A 909 12.96 -22.48 10.97
N PHE A 910 11.99 -21.57 11.12
CA PHE A 910 11.41 -20.84 10.00
C PHE A 910 12.43 -19.94 9.30
N SER A 911 13.28 -19.24 10.06
CA SER A 911 14.35 -18.43 9.47
C SER A 911 15.34 -19.30 8.68
N ALA A 912 15.62 -20.52 9.16
CA ALA A 912 16.49 -21.47 8.48
C ALA A 912 15.87 -22.05 7.20
N SER A 913 14.55 -22.28 7.15
CA SER A 913 13.88 -22.79 5.94
C SER A 913 13.99 -21.84 4.74
N ARG A 914 14.10 -20.52 4.99
CA ARG A 914 14.30 -19.49 3.95
C ARG A 914 15.59 -19.72 3.13
N THR A 915 16.64 -20.26 3.76
CA THR A 915 17.96 -20.43 3.11
C THR A 915 17.99 -21.43 1.96
N VAL A 916 17.01 -22.34 1.91
CA VAL A 916 16.91 -23.33 0.83
C VAL A 916 16.64 -22.67 -0.51
N PHE A 917 15.86 -21.58 -0.50
CA PHE A 917 15.47 -20.86 -1.71
C PHE A 917 16.59 -19.94 -2.25
N HIS A 918 17.62 -19.61 -1.46
CA HIS A 918 18.78 -18.85 -1.95
C HIS A 918 19.64 -19.63 -2.92
N HIS A 919 19.68 -20.96 -2.76
CA HIS A 919 20.59 -21.83 -3.49
C HIS A 919 19.89 -22.65 -4.58
N ASN A 920 18.55 -22.72 -4.55
CA ASN A 920 17.76 -23.53 -5.47
C ASN A 920 16.69 -22.68 -6.17
N ILE A 921 16.97 -22.31 -7.43
CA ILE A 921 16.06 -21.54 -8.28
C ILE A 921 14.76 -22.32 -8.53
N ASP A 922 14.85 -23.64 -8.75
CA ASP A 922 13.65 -24.48 -8.97
C ASP A 922 12.71 -24.46 -7.75
N ALA A 923 13.24 -24.40 -6.53
CA ALA A 923 12.44 -24.24 -5.32
C ALA A 923 11.69 -22.90 -5.30
N VAL A 924 12.31 -21.81 -5.79
CA VAL A 924 11.66 -20.50 -5.95
C VAL A 924 10.55 -20.57 -7.00
N VAL A 925 10.78 -21.24 -8.13
CA VAL A 925 9.76 -21.46 -9.17
C VAL A 925 8.58 -22.26 -8.65
N GLN A 926 8.85 -23.34 -7.92
CA GLN A 926 7.80 -24.14 -7.29
C GLN A 926 7.02 -23.31 -6.27
N LEU A 927 7.69 -22.47 -5.47
CA LEU A 927 7.03 -21.59 -4.52
C LEU A 927 6.13 -20.55 -5.20
N LEU A 928 6.62 -19.91 -6.27
CA LEU A 928 5.82 -19.01 -7.10
C LEU A 928 4.61 -19.73 -7.69
N ARG A 929 4.80 -20.93 -8.23
CA ARG A 929 3.72 -21.77 -8.73
C ARG A 929 2.69 -22.06 -7.63
N SER A 930 3.13 -22.39 -6.42
CA SER A 930 2.25 -22.57 -5.26
C SER A 930 1.48 -21.30 -4.88
N CYS A 931 2.09 -20.11 -5.01
CA CYS A 931 1.37 -18.85 -4.83
C CYS A 931 0.24 -18.71 -5.87
N PHE A 932 0.49 -18.99 -7.15
CA PHE A 932 -0.53 -18.94 -8.20
C PHE A 932 -1.62 -20.01 -8.01
N THR A 933 -1.29 -21.23 -7.56
CA THR A 933 -2.30 -22.30 -7.34
C THR A 933 -3.14 -22.11 -6.08
N SER A 934 -2.66 -21.34 -5.09
CA SER A 934 -3.40 -21.03 -3.85
C SER A 934 -4.64 -20.12 -4.07
N ILE A 935 -4.75 -19.53 -5.26
CA ILE A 935 -5.85 -18.68 -5.69
C ILE A 935 -7.11 -19.54 -5.97
N PRO A 936 -8.31 -19.13 -5.51
CA PRO A 936 -9.53 -19.90 -5.70
C PRO A 936 -9.85 -20.06 -7.18
N GLY A 937 -10.00 -21.33 -7.61
CA GLY A 937 -10.46 -21.70 -8.94
C GLY A 937 -9.38 -22.18 -9.91
N LEU A 938 -8.11 -22.28 -9.48
CA LEU A 938 -7.01 -22.85 -10.27
C LEU A 938 -6.69 -24.32 -9.93
N SER A 939 -7.20 -24.85 -8.81
CA SER A 939 -7.00 -26.24 -8.38
C SER A 939 -8.26 -27.10 -8.67
N PRO A 940 -8.14 -28.22 -9.42
CA PRO A 940 -9.29 -29.05 -9.82
C PRO A 940 -9.82 -29.98 -8.71
N SER A 941 -9.17 -30.08 -7.55
CA SER A 941 -9.42 -31.17 -6.61
C SER A 941 -9.34 -30.77 -5.13
N THR A 942 -10.29 -30.00 -4.60
CA THR A 942 -10.80 -30.17 -3.22
C THR A 942 -12.01 -29.28 -2.96
N ILE A 943 -13.15 -29.92 -2.66
CA ILE A 943 -14.44 -29.26 -2.42
C ILE A 943 -14.52 -28.64 -1.00
N TYR A 944 -13.43 -28.61 -0.23
CA TYR A 944 -13.45 -28.23 1.20
C TYR A 944 -12.36 -27.27 1.69
N SER A 945 -11.52 -26.67 0.83
CA SER A 945 -10.62 -25.58 1.25
C SER A 945 -11.14 -24.23 0.76
N ASN A 946 -11.35 -23.30 1.69
CA ASN A 946 -11.68 -21.91 1.39
C ASN A 946 -10.52 -21.25 0.61
N GLY A 947 -10.55 -21.32 -0.72
CA GLY A 947 -9.59 -20.58 -1.54
C GLY A 947 -9.74 -19.06 -1.39
N GLY A 948 -8.63 -18.31 -1.45
CA GLY A 948 -8.61 -16.85 -1.36
C GLY A 948 -7.33 -16.32 -0.74
N VAL A 949 -7.35 -15.07 -0.26
CA VAL A 949 -6.21 -14.47 0.47
C VAL A 949 -5.80 -15.32 1.68
N GLY A 950 -6.74 -16.02 2.32
CA GLY A 950 -6.46 -16.95 3.42
C GLY A 950 -5.65 -18.20 3.03
N ALA A 951 -5.72 -18.66 1.78
CA ALA A 951 -4.90 -19.78 1.30
C ALA A 951 -3.47 -19.33 0.93
N LEU A 952 -3.34 -18.12 0.35
CA LEU A 952 -2.06 -17.55 -0.01
C LEU A 952 -1.27 -17.06 1.22
N LEU A 953 -1.93 -16.41 2.17
CA LEU A 953 -1.30 -15.78 3.34
C LEU A 953 -1.61 -16.48 4.67
N GLY A 954 -2.43 -17.52 4.65
CA GLY A 954 -2.75 -18.31 5.84
C GLY A 954 -3.65 -17.57 6.85
N HIS A 955 -3.90 -18.23 7.98
CA HIS A 955 -4.52 -17.64 9.17
C HIS A 955 -3.50 -17.12 10.20
N GLY A 956 -2.24 -16.95 9.79
CA GLY A 956 -1.17 -16.47 10.66
C GLY A 956 -0.20 -17.54 11.14
N PHE A 957 0.93 -17.09 11.69
CA PHE A 957 1.97 -17.95 12.25
C PHE A 957 1.51 -18.46 13.62
N GLY A 958 1.10 -19.72 13.68
CA GLY A 958 0.61 -20.34 14.92
C GLY A 958 -0.89 -20.17 15.11
N SER A 959 -1.67 -21.17 14.73
CA SER A 959 -2.73 -21.73 15.59
C SER A 959 -3.23 -23.03 14.93
N HIS A 960 -3.22 -24.11 15.71
CA HIS A 960 -4.40 -24.90 16.03
C HIS A 960 -4.01 -25.89 17.15
N PHE A 961 -4.50 -25.61 18.37
CA PHE A 961 -4.90 -26.50 19.47
C PHE A 961 -4.11 -27.77 19.86
N SER A 962 -2.94 -28.04 19.28
CA SER A 962 -2.19 -29.28 19.56
C SER A 962 -0.72 -29.15 19.16
N GLY A 963 0.05 -28.35 19.90
CA GLY A 963 1.51 -28.52 20.10
C GLY A 963 2.40 -28.80 18.88
N GLY A 964 2.05 -28.31 17.69
CA GLY A 964 2.81 -28.51 16.45
C GLY A 964 2.82 -27.26 15.56
N MET A 965 3.84 -27.12 14.71
CA MET A 965 3.94 -26.01 13.76
C MET A 965 2.75 -26.01 12.78
N SER A 966 2.07 -24.88 12.64
CA SER A 966 1.04 -24.68 11.61
C SER A 966 1.66 -24.66 10.22
N ALA A 967 0.94 -25.17 9.21
CA ALA A 967 1.36 -25.11 7.82
C ALA A 967 1.57 -23.65 7.39
N VAL A 968 2.80 -23.31 7.00
CA VAL A 968 3.12 -21.97 6.49
C VAL A 968 2.47 -21.80 5.12
N ALA A 969 1.79 -20.67 4.91
CA ALA A 969 1.19 -20.36 3.62
C ALA A 969 2.27 -19.94 2.60
N PRO A 970 2.14 -20.33 1.32
CA PRO A 970 3.18 -20.10 0.30
C PRO A 970 3.49 -18.60 0.11
N GLY A 971 2.49 -17.73 0.17
CA GLY A 971 2.69 -16.28 0.06
C GLY A 971 3.47 -15.69 1.23
N ILE A 972 3.27 -16.16 2.47
CA ILE A 972 4.08 -15.72 3.62
C ILE A 972 5.53 -16.13 3.43
N LEU A 973 5.79 -17.39 3.05
CA LEU A 973 7.16 -17.84 2.82
C LEU A 973 7.82 -17.06 1.68
N TYR A 974 7.09 -16.78 0.60
CA TYR A 974 7.57 -15.95 -0.51
C TYR A 974 7.97 -14.54 -0.04
N LEU A 975 7.10 -13.85 0.70
CA LEU A 975 7.38 -12.50 1.21
C LEU A 975 8.61 -12.46 2.13
N ARG A 976 8.92 -13.56 2.83
CA ARG A 976 10.14 -13.65 3.64
C ARG A 976 11.40 -14.02 2.83
N VAL A 977 11.27 -14.56 1.62
CA VAL A 977 12.39 -15.08 0.81
C VAL A 977 12.76 -14.19 -0.37
N HIS A 978 11.79 -13.52 -0.99
CA HIS A 978 11.93 -12.86 -2.29
C HIS A 978 13.09 -11.82 -2.35
N ARG A 979 13.36 -11.12 -1.26
CA ARG A 979 14.41 -10.09 -1.14
C ARG A 979 15.85 -10.62 -1.18
N SER A 980 16.03 -11.92 -0.98
CA SER A 980 17.36 -12.55 -0.96
C SER A 980 17.55 -13.54 -2.12
N VAL A 981 16.64 -13.55 -3.10
CA VAL A 981 16.83 -14.21 -4.40
C VAL A 981 17.87 -13.43 -5.21
N ARG A 982 18.94 -14.10 -5.67
CA ARG A 982 20.09 -13.45 -6.35
C ARG A 982 19.75 -12.93 -7.76
N ASN A 983 19.05 -13.73 -8.56
CA ASN A 983 18.68 -13.35 -9.93
C ASN A 983 17.21 -12.89 -9.99
N ILE A 984 17.00 -11.60 -9.71
CA ILE A 984 15.67 -11.01 -9.71
C ILE A 984 15.12 -10.86 -11.15
N MET A 985 15.98 -10.82 -12.16
CA MET A 985 15.58 -10.63 -13.58
C MET A 985 14.75 -11.80 -14.11
N PHE A 986 15.16 -13.02 -13.75
CA PHE A 986 14.44 -14.26 -14.06
C PHE A 986 13.01 -14.27 -13.48
N MET A 987 12.78 -13.61 -12.33
CA MET A 987 11.47 -13.61 -11.66
C MET A 987 10.37 -13.03 -12.54
N THR A 988 10.68 -12.00 -13.33
CA THR A 988 9.70 -11.36 -14.21
C THR A 988 9.25 -12.30 -15.33
N GLU A 989 10.19 -13.01 -15.96
CA GLU A 989 9.90 -14.00 -17.00
C GLU A 989 9.07 -15.16 -16.44
N GLU A 990 9.44 -15.68 -15.27
CA GLU A 990 8.71 -16.78 -14.63
C GLU A 990 7.30 -16.37 -14.20
N ILE A 991 7.12 -15.16 -13.65
CA ILE A 991 5.80 -14.64 -13.29
C ILE A 991 4.90 -14.49 -14.53
N VAL A 992 5.45 -14.03 -15.66
CA VAL A 992 4.70 -13.96 -16.93
C VAL A 992 4.33 -15.36 -17.41
N SER A 993 5.25 -16.32 -17.35
CA SER A 993 5.00 -17.73 -17.69
C SER A 993 3.88 -18.34 -16.83
N LEU A 994 3.95 -18.17 -15.50
CA LEU A 994 2.93 -18.65 -14.55
C LEU A 994 1.59 -17.95 -14.70
N LEU A 995 1.58 -16.67 -15.10
CA LEU A 995 0.34 -15.96 -15.44
C LEU A 995 -0.31 -16.60 -16.67
N MET A 996 0.46 -16.89 -17.72
CA MET A 996 -0.05 -17.53 -18.93
C MET A 996 -0.54 -18.95 -18.68
N SER A 997 0.16 -19.74 -17.84
CA SER A 997 -0.31 -21.07 -17.43
C SER A 997 -1.60 -20.97 -16.64
N SER A 998 -1.72 -20.01 -15.73
CA SER A 998 -2.94 -19.75 -14.95
C SER A 998 -4.12 -19.37 -15.84
N VAL A 999 -3.90 -18.55 -16.87
CA VAL A 999 -4.94 -18.19 -17.86
C VAL A 999 -5.42 -19.44 -18.62
N ARG A 1000 -4.48 -20.31 -19.03
CA ARG A 1000 -4.79 -21.58 -19.70
C ARG A 1000 -5.62 -22.49 -18.80
N ASP A 1001 -5.25 -22.63 -17.53
CA ASP A 1001 -5.98 -23.44 -16.56
C ASP A 1001 -7.39 -22.89 -16.27
N ILE A 1002 -7.54 -21.57 -16.16
CA ILE A 1002 -8.85 -20.91 -15.98
C ILE A 1002 -9.75 -21.17 -17.20
N ALA A 1003 -9.21 -21.00 -18.40
CA ALA A 1003 -9.94 -21.23 -19.65
C ALA A 1003 -10.35 -22.69 -19.84
N ASN A 1004 -9.51 -23.63 -19.38
CA ASN A 1004 -9.72 -25.07 -19.51
C ASN A 1004 -10.47 -25.71 -18.31
N SER A 1005 -10.78 -24.94 -17.26
CA SER A 1005 -11.42 -25.46 -16.05
C SER A 1005 -12.78 -26.13 -16.33
N GLY A 1006 -13.04 -27.31 -15.72
CA GLY A 1006 -14.19 -28.18 -16.01
C GLY A 1006 -15.57 -27.53 -15.86
N LEU A 1007 -15.67 -26.49 -15.03
CA LEU A 1007 -16.88 -25.65 -14.87
C LEU A 1007 -17.23 -24.90 -16.17
N PHE A 1008 -16.23 -24.54 -16.98
CA PHE A 1008 -16.45 -23.89 -18.27
C PHE A 1008 -16.85 -24.92 -19.35
N ARG A 1009 -16.21 -26.11 -19.34
CA ARG A 1009 -16.46 -27.18 -20.33
C ARG A 1009 -17.83 -27.86 -20.14
N GLU A 1010 -18.19 -28.23 -18.91
CA GLU A 1010 -19.51 -28.82 -18.61
C GLU A 1010 -20.64 -27.84 -18.88
N ASN A 1011 -20.43 -26.56 -18.59
CA ASN A 1011 -21.41 -25.52 -18.88
C ASN A 1011 -21.53 -25.26 -20.38
N LEU A 1012 -20.43 -25.26 -21.14
CA LEU A 1012 -20.43 -25.08 -22.60
C LEU A 1012 -21.11 -26.26 -23.33
N GLU A 1013 -20.93 -27.50 -22.84
CA GLU A 1013 -21.62 -28.68 -23.38
C GLU A 1013 -23.12 -28.71 -23.03
N LYS A 1014 -23.50 -28.29 -21.82
CA LYS A 1014 -24.91 -28.06 -21.44
C LYS A 1014 -25.52 -26.91 -22.23
N LEU A 1015 -24.74 -25.89 -22.58
CA LEU A 1015 -25.13 -24.71 -23.37
C LEU A 1015 -25.44 -25.05 -24.83
N LYS A 1016 -24.65 -25.94 -25.46
CA LYS A 1016 -24.93 -26.44 -26.81
C LYS A 1016 -26.33 -27.10 -26.92
N LYS A 1017 -26.90 -27.53 -25.79
CA LYS A 1017 -28.22 -28.17 -25.72
C LYS A 1017 -29.39 -27.23 -25.36
N ALA A 1018 -29.16 -25.96 -24.98
CA ALA A 1018 -30.20 -25.06 -24.48
C ALA A 1018 -30.39 -23.79 -25.34
N LYS A 1019 -31.64 -23.44 -25.70
CA LYS A 1019 -32.02 -22.28 -26.55
C LYS A 1019 -31.71 -20.88 -25.98
N PHE A 1020 -31.12 -20.77 -24.78
CA PHE A 1020 -30.81 -19.50 -24.10
C PHE A 1020 -29.30 -19.21 -24.00
N GLY A 1021 -28.53 -19.55 -25.04
CA GLY A 1021 -27.05 -19.57 -25.02
C GLY A 1021 -26.32 -18.24 -24.76
N LEU A 1022 -26.89 -17.07 -25.08
CA LEU A 1022 -26.15 -15.79 -25.02
C LEU A 1022 -25.96 -15.23 -23.59
N ARG A 1023 -27.01 -15.23 -22.74
CA ARG A 1023 -26.92 -14.65 -21.38
C ARG A 1023 -26.00 -15.48 -20.48
N TYR A 1024 -25.97 -16.79 -20.64
CA TYR A 1024 -25.16 -17.68 -19.80
C TYR A 1024 -23.68 -17.73 -20.23
N ARG A 1025 -23.38 -17.52 -21.53
CA ARG A 1025 -22.01 -17.32 -22.04
C ARG A 1025 -21.37 -16.04 -21.51
N GLN A 1026 -22.15 -14.96 -21.36
CA GLN A 1026 -21.67 -13.70 -20.76
C GLN A 1026 -21.37 -13.84 -19.26
N VAL A 1027 -22.18 -14.59 -18.51
CA VAL A 1027 -21.97 -14.81 -17.06
C VAL A 1027 -20.75 -15.69 -16.78
N SER A 1028 -20.49 -16.69 -17.63
CA SER A 1028 -19.29 -17.55 -17.52
C SER A 1028 -18.00 -16.84 -17.94
N LEU A 1029 -18.04 -15.98 -18.96
CA LEU A 1029 -16.89 -15.14 -19.36
C LEU A 1029 -16.57 -14.07 -18.30
N GLY A 1030 -17.59 -13.46 -17.67
CA GLY A 1030 -17.41 -12.54 -16.55
C GLY A 1030 -16.69 -13.18 -15.36
N ALA A 1031 -17.04 -14.43 -15.01
CA ALA A 1031 -16.36 -15.17 -13.94
C ALA A 1031 -14.92 -15.60 -14.31
N ALA A 1032 -14.65 -15.91 -15.58
CA ALA A 1032 -13.29 -16.23 -16.04
C ALA A 1032 -12.39 -14.97 -16.03
N THR A 1033 -12.90 -13.84 -16.51
CA THR A 1033 -12.17 -12.56 -16.55
C THR A 1033 -11.85 -12.01 -15.16
N THR A 1034 -12.74 -12.17 -14.16
CA THR A 1034 -12.43 -11.79 -12.77
C THR A 1034 -11.31 -12.65 -12.17
N ARG A 1035 -11.28 -13.96 -12.45
CA ARG A 1035 -10.18 -14.86 -12.02
C ARG A 1035 -8.87 -14.50 -12.69
N VAL A 1036 -8.89 -14.17 -13.99
CA VAL A 1036 -7.71 -13.72 -14.74
C VAL A 1036 -7.16 -12.42 -14.16
N ARG A 1037 -8.01 -11.44 -13.85
CA ARG A 1037 -7.60 -10.20 -13.18
C ARG A 1037 -6.94 -10.47 -11.84
N PHE A 1038 -7.43 -11.44 -11.08
CA PHE A 1038 -6.84 -11.79 -9.81
C PHE A 1038 -5.46 -12.44 -9.95
N ALA A 1039 -5.27 -13.36 -10.90
CA ALA A 1039 -3.94 -13.90 -11.23
C ALA A 1039 -2.98 -12.80 -11.68
N ALA A 1040 -3.44 -11.88 -12.52
CA ALA A 1040 -2.66 -10.72 -12.96
C ALA A 1040 -2.36 -9.75 -11.79
N SER A 1041 -3.28 -9.59 -10.84
CA SER A 1041 -3.08 -8.79 -9.63
C SER A 1041 -2.04 -9.38 -8.68
N LEU A 1042 -2.04 -10.71 -8.52
CA LEU A 1042 -0.99 -11.41 -7.79
C LEU A 1042 0.36 -11.18 -8.48
N GLY A 1043 0.46 -11.51 -9.78
CA GLY A 1043 1.68 -11.35 -10.55
C GLY A 1043 2.23 -9.92 -10.45
N ALA A 1044 1.38 -8.90 -10.60
CA ALA A 1044 1.79 -7.51 -10.53
C ALA A 1044 2.33 -7.12 -9.15
N SER A 1045 1.71 -7.64 -8.09
CA SER A 1045 2.17 -7.43 -6.72
C SER A 1045 3.51 -8.10 -6.47
N LEU A 1046 3.71 -9.34 -6.94
CA LEU A 1046 4.97 -10.06 -6.76
C LEU A 1046 6.12 -9.38 -7.51
N VAL A 1047 5.91 -8.92 -8.75
CA VAL A 1047 6.92 -8.15 -9.50
C VAL A 1047 7.27 -6.85 -8.78
N TRP A 1048 6.26 -6.10 -8.35
CA TRP A 1048 6.48 -4.82 -7.67
C TRP A 1048 7.19 -4.99 -6.32
N LEU A 1049 6.82 -5.97 -5.49
CA LEU A 1049 7.46 -6.21 -4.20
C LEU A 1049 8.91 -6.71 -4.35
N SER A 1050 9.20 -7.53 -5.38
CA SER A 1050 10.53 -8.16 -5.54
C SER A 1050 11.61 -7.23 -6.04
N GLY A 1051 11.29 -6.23 -6.86
CA GLY A 1051 12.30 -5.30 -7.36
C GLY A 1051 11.78 -3.93 -7.77
N GLY A 1052 10.63 -3.55 -7.25
CA GLY A 1052 10.09 -2.19 -7.30
C GLY A 1052 10.05 -1.60 -8.70
N LEU A 1053 10.52 -0.35 -8.79
CA LEU A 1053 10.54 0.41 -10.03
C LEU A 1053 11.44 -0.22 -11.12
N SER A 1054 12.56 -0.84 -10.74
CA SER A 1054 13.53 -1.39 -11.70
C SER A 1054 12.97 -2.59 -12.46
N LEU A 1055 12.34 -3.54 -11.78
CA LEU A 1055 11.74 -4.70 -12.46
C LEU A 1055 10.53 -4.30 -13.30
N VAL A 1056 9.73 -3.35 -12.83
CA VAL A 1056 8.58 -2.86 -13.61
C VAL A 1056 9.05 -2.16 -14.89
N GLN A 1057 10.14 -1.39 -14.81
CA GLN A 1057 10.76 -0.78 -15.99
C GLN A 1057 11.28 -1.86 -16.95
N LEU A 1058 12.00 -2.86 -16.45
CA LEU A 1058 12.51 -3.98 -17.25
C LEU A 1058 11.37 -4.76 -17.93
N LEU A 1059 10.31 -5.07 -17.18
CA LEU A 1059 9.14 -5.77 -17.67
C LEU A 1059 8.55 -5.06 -18.89
N ILE A 1060 8.40 -3.74 -18.81
CA ILE A 1060 7.75 -2.93 -19.84
C ILE A 1060 8.67 -2.67 -21.03
N GLN A 1061 9.97 -2.42 -20.82
CA GLN A 1061 10.89 -2.07 -21.89
C GLN A 1061 11.51 -3.28 -22.61
N GLU A 1062 11.71 -4.38 -21.90
CA GLU A 1062 12.50 -5.52 -22.39
C GLU A 1062 11.69 -6.82 -22.39
N THR A 1063 11.20 -7.26 -21.24
CA THR A 1063 10.60 -8.60 -21.10
C THR A 1063 9.32 -8.79 -21.92
N LEU A 1064 8.44 -7.79 -21.98
CA LEU A 1064 7.20 -7.90 -22.75
C LEU A 1064 7.39 -7.75 -24.25
N PRO A 1065 8.13 -6.73 -24.75
CA PRO A 1065 8.46 -6.68 -26.16
C PRO A 1065 9.15 -7.96 -26.64
N SER A 1066 10.10 -8.52 -25.88
CA SER A 1066 10.75 -9.78 -26.24
C SER A 1066 9.76 -10.96 -26.24
N TRP A 1067 8.85 -11.03 -25.28
CA TRP A 1067 7.80 -12.04 -25.23
C TRP A 1067 6.88 -11.97 -26.47
N PHE A 1068 6.39 -10.78 -26.85
CA PHE A 1068 5.55 -10.60 -28.04
C PHE A 1068 6.25 -10.90 -29.36
N LEU A 1069 7.57 -10.69 -29.42
CA LEU A 1069 8.39 -11.03 -30.59
C LEU A 1069 8.73 -12.52 -30.67
N SER A 1070 8.71 -13.23 -29.54
CA SER A 1070 9.02 -14.66 -29.49
C SER A 1070 7.92 -15.51 -30.12
N ALA A 1071 8.29 -16.56 -30.85
CA ALA A 1071 7.34 -17.50 -31.42
C ALA A 1071 6.83 -18.43 -30.32
N HIS A 1072 5.58 -18.28 -29.91
CA HIS A 1072 4.93 -19.23 -29.01
C HIS A 1072 4.40 -20.40 -29.83
N THR A 1073 5.03 -21.57 -29.74
CA THR A 1073 4.52 -22.78 -30.39
C THR A 1073 3.17 -23.15 -29.77
N PRO A 1074 2.09 -23.28 -30.56
CA PRO A 1074 0.85 -23.82 -30.03
C PRO A 1074 1.10 -25.28 -29.69
N ASP A 1075 0.97 -25.65 -28.41
CA ASP A 1075 1.06 -27.04 -27.97
C ASP A 1075 0.05 -27.87 -28.79
N GLN A 1076 0.56 -28.93 -29.42
CA GLN A 1076 -0.20 -29.85 -30.28
C GLN A 1076 -1.13 -30.75 -29.44
N ASP A 1077 -2.07 -30.18 -28.69
CA ASP A 1077 -3.18 -30.95 -28.10
C ASP A 1077 -4.48 -30.59 -28.83
N GLY A 1078 -4.90 -31.50 -29.71
CA GLY A 1078 -5.97 -31.33 -30.70
C GLY A 1078 -7.39 -31.24 -30.13
N GLY A 1079 -7.72 -30.12 -29.46
CA GLY A 1079 -9.09 -29.73 -29.17
C GLY A 1079 -9.23 -28.22 -29.00
N GLU A 1080 -10.00 -27.55 -29.87
CA GLU A 1080 -10.32 -26.12 -29.70
C GLU A 1080 -10.88 -25.83 -28.30
N PRO A 1081 -10.29 -24.85 -27.58
CA PRO A 1081 -10.57 -23.44 -27.86
C PRO A 1081 -9.33 -22.50 -27.77
N GLY A 1082 -8.44 -22.51 -28.77
CA GLY A 1082 -7.25 -21.62 -28.80
C GLY A 1082 -7.57 -20.12 -28.74
N GLY A 1083 -8.63 -19.68 -29.43
CA GLY A 1083 -8.99 -18.25 -29.50
C GLY A 1083 -9.46 -17.62 -28.19
N LEU A 1084 -10.06 -18.39 -27.27
CA LEU A 1084 -10.48 -17.87 -25.96
C LEU A 1084 -9.29 -17.70 -25.01
N VAL A 1085 -8.39 -18.69 -25.00
CA VAL A 1085 -7.13 -18.63 -24.23
C VAL A 1085 -6.31 -17.44 -24.70
N ALA A 1086 -6.18 -17.27 -26.02
CA ALA A 1086 -5.45 -16.16 -26.62
C ALA A 1086 -6.03 -14.80 -26.23
N MET A 1087 -7.35 -14.62 -26.31
CA MET A 1087 -8.04 -13.40 -25.91
C MET A 1087 -7.85 -13.08 -24.41
N LEU A 1088 -8.09 -14.06 -23.53
CA LEU A 1088 -7.91 -13.90 -22.08
C LEU A 1088 -6.46 -13.60 -21.73
N SER A 1089 -5.49 -14.17 -22.45
CA SER A 1089 -4.06 -13.91 -22.26
C SER A 1089 -3.71 -12.46 -22.56
N GLY A 1090 -4.24 -11.90 -23.65
CA GLY A 1090 -4.05 -10.48 -23.98
C GLY A 1090 -4.61 -9.55 -22.90
N TYR A 1091 -5.83 -9.81 -22.42
CA TYR A 1091 -6.43 -9.04 -21.32
C TYR A 1091 -5.68 -9.20 -19.99
N ALA A 1092 -5.17 -10.41 -19.69
CA ALA A 1092 -4.37 -10.67 -18.49
C ALA A 1092 -3.11 -9.82 -18.49
N LEU A 1093 -2.37 -9.83 -19.60
CA LEU A 1093 -1.15 -9.03 -19.78
C LEU A 1093 -1.45 -7.53 -19.71
N ALA A 1094 -2.52 -7.06 -20.33
CA ALA A 1094 -2.89 -5.64 -20.28
C ALA A 1094 -3.14 -5.17 -18.84
N TYR A 1095 -3.94 -5.93 -18.08
CA TYR A 1095 -4.23 -5.61 -16.68
C TYR A 1095 -2.98 -5.72 -15.79
N PHE A 1096 -2.19 -6.78 -15.97
CA PHE A 1096 -0.92 -7.00 -15.26
C PHE A 1096 0.04 -5.82 -15.43
N VAL A 1097 0.22 -5.34 -16.66
CA VAL A 1097 1.17 -4.26 -16.98
C VAL A 1097 0.72 -2.92 -16.45
N VAL A 1098 -0.54 -2.56 -16.67
CA VAL A 1098 -1.08 -1.29 -16.16
C VAL A 1098 -1.03 -1.29 -14.63
N LEU A 1099 -1.40 -2.40 -14.00
CA LEU A 1099 -1.30 -2.50 -12.55
C LEU A 1099 0.16 -2.36 -12.08
N CYS A 1100 1.13 -3.09 -12.66
CA CYS A 1100 2.55 -2.92 -12.36
C CYS A 1100 3.00 -1.46 -12.47
N GLY A 1101 2.65 -0.77 -13.56
CA GLY A 1101 2.99 0.63 -13.79
C GLY A 1101 2.34 1.57 -12.76
N THR A 1102 1.07 1.33 -12.40
CA THR A 1102 0.37 2.14 -11.39
C THR A 1102 0.90 1.92 -9.97
N LEU A 1103 1.34 0.70 -9.64
CA LEU A 1103 2.02 0.41 -8.38
C LEU A 1103 3.39 1.09 -8.28
N ALA A 1104 4.14 1.19 -9.38
CA ALA A 1104 5.48 1.77 -9.41
C ALA A 1104 5.50 3.31 -9.52
N TRP A 1105 4.66 3.88 -10.38
CA TRP A 1105 4.64 5.33 -10.68
C TRP A 1105 3.46 6.07 -10.07
N GLY A 1106 2.43 5.38 -9.62
CA GLY A 1106 1.15 5.99 -9.24
C GLY A 1106 0.32 6.46 -10.45
N VAL A 1107 -0.93 6.78 -10.18
CA VAL A 1107 -1.89 7.29 -11.16
C VAL A 1107 -1.66 8.78 -11.44
N ASP A 1108 -1.20 9.52 -10.43
CA ASP A 1108 -0.97 10.96 -10.48
C ASP A 1108 0.46 11.33 -10.90
N SER A 1109 0.69 12.60 -11.23
CA SER A 1109 2.02 13.19 -11.44
C SER A 1109 2.72 13.60 -10.15
N SER A 1110 2.09 13.37 -8.99
CA SER A 1110 2.62 13.85 -7.70
C SER A 1110 3.72 12.96 -7.10
N SER A 1111 3.95 11.76 -7.64
CA SER A 1111 5.01 10.89 -7.14
C SER A 1111 6.37 11.31 -7.73
N PRO A 1112 7.48 11.28 -6.96
CA PRO A 1112 8.80 11.54 -7.50
C PRO A 1112 9.23 10.50 -8.55
N THR A 1113 8.70 9.27 -8.46
CA THR A 1113 8.94 8.17 -9.41
C THR A 1113 8.25 8.39 -10.76
N SER A 1114 7.23 9.25 -10.84
CA SER A 1114 6.57 9.62 -12.11
C SER A 1114 7.50 10.30 -13.11
N LYS A 1115 8.63 10.89 -12.69
CA LYS A 1115 9.59 11.52 -13.62
C LYS A 1115 10.20 10.56 -14.65
N ARG A 1116 10.27 9.25 -14.35
CA ARG A 1116 10.75 8.23 -15.30
C ARG A 1116 9.64 7.66 -16.19
N ARG A 1117 8.37 7.84 -15.82
CA ARG A 1117 7.20 7.31 -16.54
C ARG A 1117 7.16 7.72 -18.02
N PRO A 1118 7.38 8.99 -18.43
CA PRO A 1118 7.28 9.38 -19.83
C PRO A 1118 8.26 8.61 -20.73
N LYS A 1119 9.49 8.36 -20.25
CA LYS A 1119 10.52 7.64 -21.02
C LYS A 1119 10.14 6.17 -21.21
N VAL A 1120 9.70 5.51 -20.14
CA VAL A 1120 9.38 4.07 -20.16
C VAL A 1120 8.09 3.82 -20.94
N LEU A 1121 7.03 4.56 -20.62
CA LEU A 1121 5.73 4.43 -21.28
C LEU A 1121 5.80 4.87 -22.74
N GLY A 1122 6.55 5.93 -23.05
CA GLY A 1122 6.77 6.40 -24.42
C GLY A 1122 7.45 5.34 -25.29
N ALA A 1123 8.50 4.67 -24.78
CA ALA A 1123 9.16 3.58 -25.50
C ALA A 1123 8.23 2.39 -25.76
N HIS A 1124 7.41 2.02 -24.76
CA HIS A 1124 6.46 0.91 -24.91
C HIS A 1124 5.35 1.23 -25.92
N LEU A 1125 4.76 2.42 -25.85
CA LEU A 1125 3.72 2.84 -26.79
C LEU A 1125 4.25 3.02 -28.22
N GLU A 1126 5.51 3.45 -28.37
CA GLU A 1126 6.19 3.49 -29.67
C GLU A 1126 6.34 2.09 -30.28
N PHE A 1127 6.69 1.09 -29.45
CA PHE A 1127 6.70 -0.32 -29.85
C PHE A 1127 5.31 -0.77 -30.29
N LEU A 1128 4.25 -0.47 -29.51
CA LEU A 1128 2.87 -0.82 -29.88
C LEU A 1128 2.44 -0.17 -31.19
N ALA A 1129 2.70 1.12 -31.37
CA ALA A 1129 2.38 1.86 -32.59
C ALA A 1129 3.10 1.28 -33.81
N SER A 1130 4.38 0.96 -33.67
CA SER A 1130 5.19 0.40 -34.75
C SER A 1130 4.76 -1.01 -35.16
N ALA A 1131 4.31 -1.83 -34.19
CA ALA A 1131 3.75 -3.15 -34.47
C ALA A 1131 2.39 -3.07 -35.17
N ILE A 1132 1.52 -2.12 -34.77
CA ILE A 1132 0.24 -1.85 -35.45
C ILE A 1132 0.46 -1.34 -36.88
N ASP A 1133 1.46 -0.47 -37.09
CA ASP A 1133 1.86 0.02 -38.42
C ASP A 1133 2.40 -1.11 -39.33
N GLY A 1134 2.62 -2.32 -38.80
CA GLY A 1134 3.23 -3.44 -39.53
C GLY A 1134 4.74 -3.32 -39.73
N LYS A 1135 5.42 -2.40 -39.03
CA LYS A 1135 6.88 -2.25 -39.07
C LYS A 1135 7.61 -3.34 -38.30
N ILE A 1136 6.91 -3.99 -37.36
CA ILE A 1136 7.44 -5.05 -36.50
C ILE A 1136 6.57 -6.30 -36.70
N SER A 1137 7.21 -7.43 -36.98
CA SER A 1137 6.54 -8.74 -37.04
C SER A 1137 6.42 -9.34 -35.63
N LEU A 1138 5.20 -9.73 -35.24
CA LEU A 1138 4.92 -10.33 -33.94
C LEU A 1138 4.95 -11.87 -34.02
N GLY A 1139 5.41 -12.52 -32.95
CA GLY A 1139 5.45 -13.98 -32.83
C GLY A 1139 4.23 -14.60 -32.12
N CYS A 1140 3.33 -13.78 -31.57
CA CYS A 1140 2.13 -14.21 -30.86
C CYS A 1140 0.87 -14.28 -31.75
N GLU A 1141 -0.20 -14.94 -31.24
CA GLU A 1141 -1.50 -14.97 -31.94
C GLU A 1141 -2.13 -13.58 -32.04
N TYR A 1142 -2.76 -13.29 -33.18
CA TYR A 1142 -3.45 -12.01 -33.44
C TYR A 1142 -4.49 -11.67 -32.35
N ALA A 1143 -5.22 -12.67 -31.84
CA ALA A 1143 -6.21 -12.47 -30.78
C ALA A 1143 -5.59 -11.98 -29.46
N THR A 1144 -4.40 -12.48 -29.10
CA THR A 1144 -3.65 -12.03 -27.91
C THR A 1144 -3.15 -10.62 -28.08
N TRP A 1145 -2.55 -10.32 -29.24
CA TRP A 1145 -2.07 -8.97 -29.55
C TRP A 1145 -3.20 -7.94 -29.53
N HIS A 1146 -4.30 -8.23 -30.24
CA HIS A 1146 -5.45 -7.36 -30.32
C HIS A 1146 -6.05 -7.09 -28.93
N ALA A 1147 -6.29 -8.14 -28.12
CA ALA A 1147 -6.83 -7.99 -26.78
C ALA A 1147 -5.88 -7.27 -25.81
N TYR A 1148 -4.56 -7.43 -25.97
CA TYR A 1148 -3.57 -6.70 -25.18
C TYR A 1148 -3.61 -5.20 -25.48
N VAL A 1149 -3.52 -4.80 -26.75
CA VAL A 1149 -3.50 -3.39 -27.14
C VAL A 1149 -4.80 -2.68 -26.77
N THR A 1150 -5.95 -3.28 -27.10
CA THR A 1150 -7.26 -2.67 -26.77
C THR A 1150 -7.46 -2.61 -25.25
N GLY A 1151 -7.08 -3.66 -24.51
CA GLY A 1151 -7.15 -3.69 -23.06
C GLY A 1151 -6.23 -2.66 -22.39
N PHE A 1152 -4.98 -2.54 -22.86
CA PHE A 1152 -3.98 -1.61 -22.32
C PHE A 1152 -4.41 -0.16 -22.53
N VAL A 1153 -4.80 0.20 -23.76
CA VAL A 1153 -5.27 1.56 -24.07
C VAL A 1153 -6.57 1.87 -23.34
N SER A 1154 -7.50 0.92 -23.22
CA SER A 1154 -8.75 1.11 -22.47
C SER A 1154 -8.50 1.40 -20.99
N LEU A 1155 -7.60 0.65 -20.35
CA LEU A 1155 -7.20 0.90 -18.97
C LEU A 1155 -6.43 2.23 -18.82
N MET A 1156 -5.64 2.61 -19.82
CA MET A 1156 -4.97 3.91 -19.82
C MET A 1156 -5.96 5.09 -19.86
N VAL A 1157 -6.88 5.06 -20.82
CA VAL A 1157 -7.91 6.09 -21.01
C VAL A 1157 -8.90 6.12 -19.82
N GLY A 1158 -9.25 4.96 -19.29
CA GLY A 1158 -10.20 4.84 -18.18
C GLY A 1158 -9.62 5.23 -16.82
N CYS A 1159 -8.42 4.72 -16.50
CA CYS A 1159 -7.89 4.68 -15.14
C CYS A 1159 -6.65 5.58 -14.95
N THR A 1160 -5.90 5.90 -16.00
CA THR A 1160 -4.63 6.65 -15.90
C THR A 1160 -4.57 7.81 -16.91
N LYS A 1161 -5.59 8.65 -16.91
CA LYS A 1161 -5.74 9.77 -17.87
C LYS A 1161 -4.51 10.68 -17.98
N LYS A 1162 -3.83 10.94 -16.87
CA LYS A 1162 -2.61 11.77 -16.82
C LYS A 1162 -1.43 11.12 -17.55
N TRP A 1163 -1.39 9.80 -17.69
CA TRP A 1163 -0.34 9.10 -18.43
C TRP A 1163 -0.42 9.40 -19.93
N VAL A 1164 -1.62 9.63 -20.47
CA VAL A 1164 -1.80 9.94 -21.89
C VAL A 1164 -1.16 11.29 -22.25
N LEU A 1165 -1.15 12.24 -21.32
CA LEU A 1165 -0.52 13.56 -21.50
C LEU A 1165 1.01 13.49 -21.57
N ASP A 1166 1.62 12.43 -21.04
CA ASP A 1166 3.08 12.26 -21.02
C ASP A 1166 3.63 11.67 -22.35
N VAL A 1167 2.75 11.30 -23.28
CA VAL A 1167 3.08 10.57 -24.51
C VAL A 1167 3.10 11.53 -25.69
N ASN A 1168 4.03 11.32 -26.62
CA ASN A 1168 4.11 12.12 -27.84
C ASN A 1168 2.83 11.93 -28.70
N VAL A 1169 2.26 13.06 -29.13
CA VAL A 1169 1.04 13.16 -29.94
C VAL A 1169 1.12 12.32 -31.21
N ASP A 1170 2.28 12.23 -31.86
CA ASP A 1170 2.45 11.43 -33.08
C ASP A 1170 2.29 9.92 -32.82
N VAL A 1171 2.67 9.45 -31.63
CA VAL A 1171 2.47 8.06 -31.20
C VAL A 1171 0.99 7.82 -30.94
N LEU A 1172 0.32 8.74 -30.25
CA LEU A 1172 -1.11 8.68 -29.99
C LEU A 1172 -1.94 8.67 -31.28
N ARG A 1173 -1.53 9.48 -32.29
CA ARG A 1173 -2.18 9.52 -33.61
C ARG A 1173 -2.09 8.17 -34.33
N ARG A 1174 -0.91 7.56 -34.36
CA ARG A 1174 -0.71 6.23 -34.99
C ARG A 1174 -1.51 5.14 -34.29
N LEU A 1175 -1.48 5.10 -32.95
CA LEU A 1175 -2.28 4.16 -32.16
C LEU A 1175 -3.77 4.34 -32.42
N SER A 1176 -4.26 5.58 -32.43
CA SER A 1176 -5.67 5.91 -32.70
C SER A 1176 -6.10 5.45 -34.11
N ASN A 1177 -5.27 5.68 -35.12
CA ASN A 1177 -5.53 5.19 -36.48
C ASN A 1177 -5.61 3.66 -36.56
N GLY A 1178 -4.74 2.97 -35.83
CA GLY A 1178 -4.79 1.51 -35.72
C GLY A 1178 -6.06 0.98 -35.05
N LEU A 1179 -6.45 1.59 -33.92
CA LEU A 1179 -7.69 1.25 -33.22
C LEU A 1179 -8.92 1.47 -34.10
N ARG A 1180 -8.92 2.53 -34.91
CA ARG A 1180 -9.96 2.78 -35.92
C ARG A 1180 -10.04 1.65 -36.94
N GLN A 1181 -8.89 1.17 -37.46
CA GLN A 1181 -8.86 0.03 -38.40
C GLN A 1181 -9.42 -1.26 -37.78
N TRP A 1182 -9.40 -1.38 -36.45
CA TRP A 1182 -9.97 -2.51 -35.70
C TRP A 1182 -11.42 -2.28 -35.26
N ASN A 1183 -12.11 -1.24 -35.75
CA ASN A 1183 -13.47 -0.84 -35.35
C ASN A 1183 -13.61 -0.43 -33.87
N GLU A 1184 -12.53 0.01 -33.22
CA GLU A 1184 -12.52 0.53 -31.84
C GLU A 1184 -12.50 2.08 -31.85
N GLU A 1185 -13.40 2.68 -32.62
CA GLU A 1185 -13.43 4.13 -32.89
C GLU A 1185 -13.67 4.98 -31.63
N GLU A 1186 -14.50 4.50 -30.69
CA GLU A 1186 -14.75 5.18 -29.43
C GLU A 1186 -13.49 5.30 -28.58
N LEU A 1187 -12.69 4.24 -28.54
CA LEU A 1187 -11.43 4.21 -27.81
C LEU A 1187 -10.38 5.08 -28.50
N ALA A 1188 -10.34 5.05 -29.83
CA ALA A 1188 -9.47 5.89 -30.65
C ALA A 1188 -9.72 7.39 -30.41
N ILE A 1189 -10.99 7.81 -30.34
CA ILE A 1189 -11.39 9.19 -30.04
C ILE A 1189 -11.05 9.54 -28.59
N ALA A 1190 -11.36 8.66 -27.64
CA ALA A 1190 -11.10 8.91 -26.22
C ALA A 1190 -9.60 9.04 -25.92
N LEU A 1191 -8.75 8.28 -26.61
CA LEU A 1191 -7.29 8.39 -26.51
C LEU A 1191 -6.80 9.77 -26.96
N LEU A 1192 -7.20 10.22 -28.16
CA LEU A 1192 -6.79 11.54 -28.68
C LEU A 1192 -7.38 12.70 -27.88
N GLY A 1193 -8.62 12.56 -27.39
CA GLY A 1193 -9.27 13.56 -26.55
C GLY A 1193 -8.54 13.83 -25.23
N LEU A 1194 -7.79 12.84 -24.71
CA LEU A 1194 -6.98 12.97 -23.50
C LEU A 1194 -5.53 13.42 -23.78
N GLY A 1195 -5.07 13.42 -25.03
CA GLY A 1195 -3.68 13.74 -25.43
C GLY A 1195 -3.31 15.24 -25.41
N GLY A 1196 -4.10 16.08 -24.75
CA GLY A 1196 -3.87 17.52 -24.66
C GLY A 1196 -4.25 18.31 -25.92
N ALA A 1197 -4.03 19.63 -25.91
CA ALA A 1197 -4.50 20.56 -26.93
C ALA A 1197 -3.95 20.31 -28.35
N GLU A 1198 -2.81 19.65 -28.46
CA GLU A 1198 -2.22 19.28 -29.76
C GLU A 1198 -2.88 18.02 -30.36
N ALA A 1199 -3.33 17.09 -29.52
CA ALA A 1199 -4.02 15.87 -29.98
C ALA A 1199 -5.51 16.11 -30.27
N THR A 1200 -6.14 17.15 -29.69
CA THR A 1200 -7.55 17.47 -29.92
C THR A 1200 -7.86 17.87 -31.37
N ALA A 1201 -6.89 18.48 -32.08
CA ALA A 1201 -7.02 18.76 -33.51
C ALA A 1201 -7.16 17.46 -34.32
N SER A 1202 -6.29 16.48 -34.06
CA SER A 1202 -6.38 15.15 -34.68
C SER A 1202 -7.63 14.38 -34.24
N ALA A 1203 -8.10 14.56 -33.00
CA ALA A 1203 -9.38 13.99 -32.56
C ALA A 1203 -10.57 14.56 -33.37
N ALA A 1204 -10.57 15.87 -33.62
CA ALA A 1204 -11.60 16.55 -34.39
C ALA A 1204 -11.60 16.11 -35.85
N GLU A 1205 -10.42 15.97 -36.48
CA GLU A 1205 -10.26 15.41 -37.82
C GLU A 1205 -10.83 13.98 -37.90
N LEU A 1206 -10.52 13.14 -36.91
CA LEU A 1206 -10.99 11.75 -36.87
C LEU A 1206 -12.52 11.67 -36.72
N ILE A 1207 -13.13 12.54 -35.91
CA ILE A 1207 -14.59 12.66 -35.77
C ILE A 1207 -15.25 13.14 -37.08
N ILE A 1208 -14.61 14.07 -37.80
CA ILE A 1208 -15.12 14.59 -39.08
C ILE A 1208 -15.07 13.50 -40.16
N GLU A 1209 -14.00 12.69 -40.19
CA GLU A 1209 -13.84 11.60 -41.15
C GLU A 1209 -14.78 10.40 -40.91
N ILE A 1210 -15.26 10.20 -39.68
CA ILE A 1210 -16.22 9.14 -39.34
C ILE A 1210 -17.64 9.49 -39.86
N GLY A 1211 -17.96 10.78 -40.01
CA GLY A 1211 -19.25 11.26 -40.55
C GLY A 1211 -20.47 11.02 -39.65
N PRO A 1212 -21.56 11.80 -39.80
CA PRO A 1212 -22.76 11.72 -38.94
C PRO A 1212 -23.67 10.51 -39.18
#